data_AF-A0AAU9KAT4-F1
#
_entry.id   AF-A0AAU9KAT4-F1
#
_cell.length_a   1.000
_cell.length_b   1.000
_cell.length_c   1.000
_cell.angle_alpha   90.00
_cell.angle_beta   90.00
_cell.angle_gamma   90.00
#
_symmetry.space_group_name_H-M   'P 1'
#
loop_
_entity.id
_entity.type
_entity.pdbx_description
1 polymer ?
#
loop_
_entity_poly.entity_id
_entity_poly.type
_entity_poly.pdbx_seq_one_letter_code
_entity_poly.pdbx_strand_id
1 'polypeptide(L)'
;MIGRLAFLFSFYFTQAQLFIEVLYSNYTDMSLTAQMSAFLKQTLTDQIELKETLVLNCSESIVRLDETQIVIDLTFSLPLVNCIKDLANQAHFVVISSNTYTESYNDWQFSTHYPNQDHYNALSNLIEFLNWDKFIVVSNIEAQNTYGELEKKFSNKNLNFFNFDDDESEDYVDRLVGKIIKPTGIKNIVILNEGKSAEKLVKSLKKKNVFGLECGIILGSKSLWSIKEDGVLAYVESELENSVDSYSYEILALTKFIKLILEFPGINDSLELKQFLEDNTENHHLKSKFSVINIKNSQKTKVGDIYHELALNGTIIFPGNSTVIPNSPTTNITISVADGVTNPGYTNSSYSVIKTGAKYALSYIKEINFLDGFEILMHHTDCGAEVYSPSFSYNCFSKLKSQLGVGFLTTPAAPTCIGNIISLRRLGISIPHISENAPAPALTDKVAYPEFMRVIKDSRYNTGVLFSLLAVFNWKNIIVFYENSTGPISCYEYLLKMINNTSINIGNDPSERLIKINYRHTDYEQYKPAMVNAINSRIRIFIIFINAPSEFYFIEDFYDTGLRRGDAILLFYLRKAYAIITEPDLTQVKKLMELMYGSIVVDNQDWVGSYGQRLKEEYIKNYGSDIIYRCFSFDAAMLLLNGIKYTIDQGENVEDPAILNANLRALRFVGCSGIVSVDPGSNQRSTSIMSIFILKWNATTNLLYEFSAGKYDLGSVQLIQFYENLIWYDNTTDTPSDTIPYDECPFDKGLEEYSKKGAGILYCISFFIVIVTAGTTFYIWKWWWNVEIPMLTTRSLIKFEDYIAMVMIFIYFLQYLAMGPDIGEYDSYSNNLTSYAIINFHWLTQGKIFWIYVELVIGAVGLWLYFSIHMILRLDTKFVNFFSAYSKTLATIIMPFLGNACFLPIVSVLISVFQCDQSIGDGLTQSFVRNDCNEFCYKNYHLHLAFISLAALVIYLPLAIYFRPFWDNSNDDANIKPRSLFLMVKSLLQVCIIVLNKTVKVYSQSLHGACYILLFSGFLLFCIKKKPYNYDRCNLWSIISYCAIIWSVSLSSLFWILPVKIYSIWVALEYIGWGSMIAFGLYFQQKLYPSLLYSEEAPDITLFFRFSLGSKVLASEINQANRERSDRKNYMSSGNEKTKLKENNQSDVISISNLPENIFFHRPGSLFNQEQENYPLEISSTRKLIGHY
;
A
#
# COMPACT_ATOMS: atom_id res chain seq x y z
N MET A 1 57.35 -124.29 40.07
CA MET A 1 57.99 -124.68 38.81
C MET A 1 56.91 -124.65 37.72
N ILE A 2 56.99 -123.66 36.82
CA ILE A 2 56.46 -123.68 35.45
C ILE A 2 54.99 -124.14 35.30
N GLY A 3 54.04 -123.19 35.38
CA GLY A 3 52.62 -123.48 35.09
C GLY A 3 51.61 -122.35 35.30
N ARG A 4 52.04 -121.12 35.61
CA ARG A 4 51.14 -119.96 35.83
C ARG A 4 51.62 -118.66 35.16
N LEU A 5 52.14 -118.76 33.94
CA LEU A 5 52.72 -117.60 33.24
C LEU A 5 52.30 -117.49 31.75
N ALA A 6 51.07 -117.88 31.41
CA ALA A 6 50.58 -117.76 30.02
C ALA A 6 49.08 -117.46 29.86
N PHE A 7 48.44 -116.70 30.76
CA PHE A 7 47.02 -116.34 30.59
C PHE A 7 46.65 -114.90 31.01
N LEU A 8 47.59 -113.96 30.93
CA LEU A 8 47.35 -112.56 31.34
C LEU A 8 47.80 -111.50 30.33
N PHE A 9 47.89 -111.83 29.04
CA PHE A 9 48.12 -110.83 27.99
C PHE A 9 47.31 -111.14 26.73
N SER A 10 46.05 -110.67 26.69
CA SER A 10 45.29 -110.35 25.46
C SER A 10 43.88 -109.84 25.80
N PHE A 11 43.79 -108.64 26.38
CA PHE A 11 42.65 -107.76 26.14
C PHE A 11 43.23 -106.47 25.58
N TYR A 12 43.33 -106.42 24.25
CA TYR A 12 43.64 -105.22 23.50
C TYR A 12 42.44 -104.28 23.61
N PHE A 13 42.71 -103.02 23.96
CA PHE A 13 41.78 -101.90 23.88
C PHE A 13 41.17 -101.82 22.47
N THR A 14 39.88 -102.12 22.31
CA THR A 14 39.06 -101.46 21.29
C THR A 14 38.71 -100.10 21.87
N GLN A 15 39.43 -99.05 21.44
CA GLN A 15 39.00 -97.69 21.69
C GLN A 15 37.63 -97.53 21.03
N ALA A 16 36.61 -97.21 21.83
CA ALA A 16 35.30 -96.84 21.33
C ALA A 16 35.47 -95.66 20.36
N GLN A 17 35.08 -95.85 19.11
CA GLN A 17 35.05 -94.79 18.11
C GLN A 17 33.69 -94.10 18.16
N LEU A 18 33.71 -92.78 18.32
CA LEU A 18 32.51 -91.95 18.23
C LEU A 18 32.17 -91.77 16.74
N PHE A 19 30.93 -92.04 16.34
CA PHE A 19 30.47 -91.86 14.96
C PHE A 19 29.79 -90.51 14.81
N ILE A 20 30.44 -89.58 14.09
CA ILE A 20 29.90 -88.27 13.76
C ILE A 20 29.58 -88.20 12.27
N GLU A 21 28.33 -87.92 11.93
CA GLU A 21 27.92 -87.67 10.55
C GLU A 21 27.58 -86.19 10.34
N VAL A 22 28.21 -85.56 9.35
CA VAL A 22 27.96 -84.17 8.99
C VAL A 22 27.07 -84.13 7.75
N LEU A 23 25.93 -83.46 7.87
CA LEU A 23 24.96 -83.34 6.80
C LEU A 23 25.10 -81.97 6.14
N TYR A 24 25.28 -82.00 4.82
CA TYR A 24 25.28 -80.83 3.94
C TYR A 24 24.07 -80.89 3.01
N SER A 25 23.64 -79.76 2.46
CA SER A 25 22.63 -79.71 1.41
C SER A 25 23.13 -78.93 0.20
N ASN A 26 22.30 -78.82 -0.83
CA ASN A 26 22.54 -77.91 -1.95
C ASN A 26 22.47 -76.41 -1.56
N TYR A 27 21.98 -76.10 -0.36
CA TYR A 27 21.99 -74.75 0.22
C TYR A 27 23.26 -74.47 1.05
N THR A 28 24.05 -75.49 1.38
CA THR A 28 25.34 -75.28 2.04
C THR A 28 26.37 -74.75 1.04
N ASP A 29 27.01 -73.65 1.38
CA ASP A 29 28.12 -73.11 0.60
C ASP A 29 29.28 -74.12 0.50
N MET A 30 29.75 -74.42 -0.71
CA MET A 30 30.87 -75.36 -0.94
C MET A 30 32.15 -74.99 -0.18
N SER A 31 32.40 -73.69 0.03
CA SER A 31 33.56 -73.23 0.78
C SER A 31 33.41 -73.51 2.29
N LEU A 32 32.20 -73.41 2.84
CA LEU A 32 31.89 -73.83 4.21
C LEU A 32 32.11 -75.32 4.38
N THR A 33 31.61 -76.13 3.44
CA THR A 33 31.83 -77.59 3.44
C THR A 33 33.32 -77.93 3.48
N ALA A 34 34.13 -77.31 2.60
CA ALA A 34 35.56 -77.56 2.54
C ALA A 34 36.31 -77.14 3.82
N GLN A 35 36.00 -75.95 4.35
CA GLN A 35 36.63 -75.45 5.58
C GLN A 35 36.20 -76.25 6.82
N MET A 36 34.92 -76.62 6.89
CA MET A 36 34.38 -77.43 7.98
C MET A 36 34.98 -78.84 7.97
N SER A 37 35.07 -79.48 6.80
CA SER A 37 35.74 -80.78 6.65
C SER A 37 37.18 -80.75 7.17
N ALA A 38 37.93 -79.72 6.78
CA ALA A 38 39.31 -79.52 7.25
C ALA A 38 39.37 -79.28 8.76
N PHE A 39 38.48 -78.44 9.29
CA PHE A 39 38.40 -78.12 10.72
C PHE A 39 38.05 -79.34 11.58
N LEU A 40 37.04 -80.13 11.17
CA LEU A 40 36.62 -81.32 11.89
C LEU A 40 37.70 -82.39 11.88
N LYS A 41 38.36 -82.63 10.75
CA LYS A 41 39.52 -83.54 10.65
C LYS A 41 40.72 -83.09 11.49
N GLN A 42 40.88 -81.79 11.72
CA GLN A 42 41.96 -81.25 12.54
C GLN A 42 41.64 -81.30 14.04
N THR A 43 40.38 -81.07 14.41
CA THR A 43 39.95 -80.89 15.81
C THR A 43 39.57 -82.22 16.46
N LEU A 44 39.01 -83.14 15.70
CA LEU A 44 38.63 -84.47 16.15
C LEU A 44 39.86 -85.38 16.00
N THR A 45 40.29 -86.00 17.10
CA THR A 45 41.45 -86.92 17.15
C THR A 45 41.17 -88.21 16.38
N ASP A 46 42.18 -89.09 16.21
CA ASP A 46 42.08 -90.42 15.57
C ASP A 46 40.98 -91.36 16.17
N GLN A 47 40.29 -90.93 17.22
CA GLN A 47 39.25 -91.68 17.93
C GLN A 47 37.82 -91.45 17.41
N ILE A 48 37.65 -90.66 16.35
CA ILE A 48 36.33 -90.26 15.82
C ILE A 48 36.25 -90.57 14.34
N GLU A 49 35.23 -91.33 13.91
CA GLU A 49 34.96 -91.58 12.50
C GLU A 49 34.01 -90.51 11.97
N LEU A 50 34.53 -89.65 11.08
CA LEU A 50 33.79 -88.56 10.45
C LEU A 50 33.26 -88.98 9.08
N LYS A 51 31.95 -88.94 8.90
CA LYS A 51 31.28 -89.20 7.62
C LYS A 51 30.57 -87.95 7.14
N GLU A 52 30.79 -87.57 5.88
CA GLU A 52 30.18 -86.39 5.28
C GLU A 52 29.14 -86.83 4.23
N THR A 53 27.90 -86.36 4.38
CA THR A 53 26.78 -86.78 3.54
C THR A 53 26.05 -85.57 2.96
N LEU A 54 25.90 -85.54 1.63
CA LEU A 54 25.07 -84.55 0.93
C LEU A 54 23.62 -85.03 0.89
N VAL A 55 22.73 -84.28 1.53
CA VAL A 55 21.29 -84.54 1.63
C VAL A 55 20.54 -83.66 0.63
N LEU A 56 19.96 -84.28 -0.38
CA LEU A 56 19.16 -83.59 -1.41
C LEU A 56 17.65 -83.69 -1.14
N ASN A 57 17.20 -84.76 -0.52
CA ASN A 57 15.82 -84.95 -0.07
C ASN A 57 15.77 -85.86 1.17
N CYS A 58 14.67 -85.78 1.90
CA CYS A 58 14.46 -86.55 3.12
C CYS A 58 14.27 -88.04 2.92
N SER A 59 13.77 -88.48 1.77
CA SER A 59 13.43 -89.88 1.53
C SER A 59 14.62 -90.79 1.21
N GLU A 60 15.68 -90.26 0.58
CA GLU A 60 16.83 -91.07 0.14
C GLU A 60 17.91 -91.25 1.22
N SER A 61 17.90 -90.40 2.25
CA SER A 61 18.97 -90.34 3.28
C SER A 61 18.72 -91.24 4.49
N ILE A 62 17.52 -91.84 4.60
CA ILE A 62 17.01 -92.58 5.77
C ILE A 62 17.76 -93.89 6.03
N VAL A 63 18.41 -94.48 5.03
CA VAL A 63 18.93 -95.85 5.11
C VAL A 63 20.33 -95.94 5.74
N ARG A 64 20.93 -94.84 6.21
CA ARG A 64 22.36 -94.81 6.57
C ARG A 64 22.73 -94.12 7.89
N LEU A 65 21.77 -93.72 8.72
CA LEU A 65 22.01 -93.01 9.99
C LEU A 65 21.88 -93.90 11.25
N ASP A 66 21.48 -95.16 11.13
CA ASP A 66 21.20 -96.06 12.28
C ASP A 66 22.44 -96.38 13.16
N GLU A 67 23.66 -96.16 12.66
CA GLU A 67 24.91 -96.37 13.41
C GLU A 67 25.52 -95.06 13.96
N THR A 68 24.91 -93.91 13.68
CA THR A 68 25.45 -92.59 14.00
C THR A 68 24.99 -92.14 15.39
N GLN A 69 25.93 -91.69 16.23
CA GLN A 69 25.60 -91.18 17.57
C GLN A 69 25.36 -89.67 17.57
N ILE A 70 26.11 -88.93 16.74
CA ILE A 70 26.01 -87.47 16.62
C ILE A 70 25.88 -87.09 15.15
N VAL A 71 24.86 -86.29 14.85
CA VAL A 71 24.66 -85.68 13.54
C VAL A 71 24.92 -84.19 13.64
N ILE A 72 25.84 -83.66 12.84
CA ILE A 72 26.04 -82.22 12.70
C ILE A 72 25.26 -81.75 11.48
N ASP A 73 24.18 -80.99 11.71
CA ASP A 73 23.32 -80.47 10.66
C ASP A 73 23.81 -79.09 10.19
N LEU A 74 24.41 -79.06 9.00
CA LEU A 74 24.83 -77.87 8.26
C LEU A 74 24.03 -77.72 6.96
N THR A 75 22.79 -78.22 6.92
CA THR A 75 21.96 -78.21 5.70
C THR A 75 21.34 -76.86 5.40
N PHE A 76 21.30 -75.91 6.35
CA PHE A 76 20.71 -74.57 6.17
C PHE A 76 19.29 -74.56 5.57
N SER A 77 18.48 -75.60 5.82
CA SER A 77 17.20 -75.81 5.15
C SER A 77 16.12 -76.26 6.14
N LEU A 78 15.13 -75.40 6.41
CA LEU A 78 14.05 -75.69 7.36
C LEU A 78 13.30 -77.02 7.08
N PRO A 79 12.97 -77.40 5.81
CA PRO A 79 12.38 -78.70 5.52
C PRO A 79 13.28 -79.89 5.89
N LEU A 80 14.59 -79.76 5.68
CA LEU A 80 15.55 -80.82 6.02
C LEU A 80 15.75 -80.91 7.53
N VAL A 81 15.83 -79.76 8.23
CA VAL A 81 15.94 -79.70 9.69
C VAL A 81 14.80 -80.44 10.38
N ASN A 82 13.55 -80.16 10.00
CA ASN A 82 12.38 -80.81 10.60
C ASN A 82 12.38 -82.32 10.40
N CYS A 83 12.88 -82.76 9.25
CA CYS A 83 13.00 -84.18 8.92
C CYS A 83 14.17 -84.86 9.65
N ILE A 84 15.33 -84.20 9.77
CA ILE A 84 16.45 -84.67 10.60
C ILE A 84 16.00 -84.77 12.06
N LYS A 85 15.22 -83.80 12.53
CA LYS A 85 14.61 -83.78 13.87
C LYS A 85 13.69 -84.98 14.11
N ASP A 86 12.81 -85.30 13.16
CA ASP A 86 11.93 -86.47 13.24
C ASP A 86 12.73 -87.79 13.23
N LEU A 87 13.81 -87.85 12.46
CA LEU A 87 14.70 -89.02 12.40
C LEU A 87 15.50 -89.21 13.69
N ALA A 88 16.05 -88.13 14.24
CA ALA A 88 16.77 -88.14 15.52
C ALA A 88 15.91 -88.69 16.65
N ASN A 89 14.61 -88.36 16.62
CA ASN A 89 13.62 -88.91 17.55
C ASN A 89 13.40 -90.42 17.41
N GLN A 90 13.35 -90.91 16.18
CA GLN A 90 13.09 -92.32 15.89
C GLN A 90 14.32 -93.20 16.14
N ALA A 91 15.51 -92.70 15.82
CA ALA A 91 16.76 -93.43 15.87
C ALA A 91 17.66 -93.10 17.08
N HIS A 92 17.23 -92.17 17.96
CA HIS A 92 17.90 -91.82 19.22
C HIS A 92 19.36 -91.36 19.06
N PHE A 93 19.62 -90.46 18.11
CA PHE A 93 20.92 -89.80 17.94
C PHE A 93 20.84 -88.31 18.24
N VAL A 94 21.95 -87.73 18.70
CA VAL A 94 22.03 -86.30 19.03
C VAL A 94 22.25 -85.49 17.76
N VAL A 95 21.48 -84.44 17.54
CA VAL A 95 21.66 -83.51 16.42
C VAL A 95 22.25 -82.19 16.94
N ILE A 96 23.40 -81.79 16.41
CA ILE A 96 23.98 -80.46 16.60
C ILE A 96 23.70 -79.64 15.34
N SER A 97 22.75 -78.71 15.44
CA SER A 97 22.23 -77.94 14.33
C SER A 97 22.80 -76.52 14.30
N SER A 98 23.29 -76.09 13.14
CA SER A 98 23.62 -74.67 12.89
C SER A 98 22.40 -73.84 12.45
N ASN A 99 21.29 -74.49 12.15
CA ASN A 99 20.03 -73.82 11.80
C ASN A 99 19.40 -73.10 12.99
N THR A 100 19.04 -71.83 12.80
CA THR A 100 18.37 -70.96 13.79
C THR A 100 16.84 -70.94 13.65
N TYR A 101 16.28 -71.63 12.66
CA TYR A 101 14.87 -71.52 12.23
C TYR A 101 13.85 -72.35 13.03
N THR A 102 14.27 -73.11 14.05
CA THR A 102 13.36 -74.01 14.79
C THR A 102 12.80 -73.34 16.04
N GLU A 103 11.51 -73.00 16.02
CA GLU A 103 10.78 -72.44 17.17
C GLU A 103 10.48 -73.46 18.27
N SER A 104 10.64 -74.76 17.98
CA SER A 104 10.57 -75.82 18.98
C SER A 104 11.68 -76.84 18.73
N TYR A 105 12.64 -76.91 19.65
CA TYR A 105 13.61 -78.00 19.66
C TYR A 105 12.93 -79.25 20.19
N ASN A 106 13.36 -80.39 19.67
CA ASN A 106 12.99 -81.69 20.20
C ASN A 106 14.08 -82.17 21.14
N ASP A 107 13.79 -83.13 22.03
CA ASP A 107 14.71 -83.57 23.07
C ASP A 107 16.10 -84.05 22.58
N TRP A 108 16.25 -84.37 21.29
CA TRP A 108 17.50 -84.86 20.70
C TRP A 108 18.28 -83.80 19.89
N GLN A 109 17.77 -82.58 19.74
CA GLN A 109 18.37 -81.54 18.90
C GLN A 109 18.90 -80.38 19.75
N PHE A 110 20.16 -80.03 19.56
CA PHE A 110 20.85 -78.90 20.18
C PHE A 110 21.32 -77.94 19.10
N SER A 111 21.22 -76.63 19.34
CA SER A 111 21.60 -75.62 18.36
C SER A 111 22.91 -74.93 18.73
N THR A 112 23.79 -74.75 17.75
CA THR A 112 25.07 -74.04 17.93
C THR A 112 24.90 -72.55 18.16
N HIS A 113 23.73 -72.01 17.84
CA HIS A 113 23.36 -70.61 18.02
C HIS A 113 22.21 -70.46 19.00
N TYR A 114 22.14 -69.29 19.62
CA TYR A 114 21.03 -68.94 20.51
C TYR A 114 19.75 -68.69 19.70
N PRO A 115 18.56 -68.96 20.27
CA PRO A 115 17.29 -68.69 19.61
C PRO A 115 17.11 -67.19 19.35
N ASN A 116 16.33 -66.84 18.34
CA ASN A 116 16.05 -65.43 17.99
C ASN A 116 15.52 -64.60 19.17
N GLN A 117 14.82 -65.25 20.11
CA GLN A 117 14.34 -64.61 21.35
C GLN A 117 15.48 -64.09 22.23
N ASP A 118 16.61 -64.78 22.30
CA ASP A 118 17.76 -64.35 23.11
C ASP A 118 18.54 -63.23 22.43
N HIS A 119 18.66 -63.28 21.09
CA HIS A 119 19.18 -62.15 20.31
C HIS A 119 18.31 -60.90 20.50
N TYR A 120 16.99 -61.06 20.48
CA TYR A 120 16.03 -60.01 20.81
C TYR A 120 16.22 -59.47 22.24
N ASN A 121 16.30 -60.34 23.24
CA ASN A 121 16.49 -59.94 24.64
C ASN A 121 17.80 -59.16 24.81
N ALA A 122 18.88 -59.63 24.19
CA ALA A 122 20.18 -58.97 24.24
C ALA A 122 20.15 -57.58 23.59
N LEU A 123 19.58 -57.48 22.38
CA LEU A 123 19.40 -56.21 21.69
C LEU A 123 18.51 -55.26 22.50
N SER A 124 17.41 -55.74 23.05
CA SER A 124 16.51 -54.94 23.87
C SER A 124 17.21 -54.40 25.11
N ASN A 125 18.01 -55.21 25.80
CA ASN A 125 18.80 -54.79 26.96
C ASN A 125 19.84 -53.73 26.57
N LEU A 126 20.46 -53.86 25.39
CA LEU A 126 21.41 -52.88 24.88
C LEU A 126 20.71 -51.55 24.54
N ILE A 127 19.56 -51.58 23.86
CA ILE A 127 18.76 -50.40 23.53
C ILE A 127 18.26 -49.68 24.80
N GLU A 128 17.80 -50.44 25.80
CA GLU A 128 17.37 -49.91 27.09
C GLU A 128 18.51 -49.24 27.86
N PHE A 129 19.69 -49.88 27.89
CA PHE A 129 20.88 -49.29 28.51
C PHE A 129 21.28 -47.97 27.84
N LEU A 130 21.23 -47.93 26.51
CA LEU A 130 21.52 -46.72 25.75
C LEU A 130 20.41 -45.67 25.88
N ASN A 131 19.28 -46.00 26.51
CA ASN A 131 18.12 -45.12 26.67
C ASN A 131 17.64 -44.53 25.33
N TRP A 132 17.57 -45.38 24.29
CA TRP A 132 17.08 -44.96 22.98
C TRP A 132 15.55 -44.94 22.94
N ASP A 133 14.99 -43.76 22.71
CA ASP A 133 13.54 -43.54 22.63
C ASP A 133 13.00 -43.50 21.20
N LYS A 134 13.87 -43.26 20.21
CA LYS A 134 13.57 -43.34 18.78
C LYS A 134 14.75 -43.96 18.07
N PHE A 135 14.49 -44.96 17.24
CA PHE A 135 15.51 -45.61 16.41
C PHE A 135 14.87 -46.23 15.17
N ILE A 136 15.68 -46.45 14.15
CA ILE A 136 15.31 -47.13 12.91
C ILE A 136 15.85 -48.54 12.98
N VAL A 137 15.05 -49.54 12.60
CA VAL A 137 15.51 -50.91 12.41
C VAL A 137 15.56 -51.18 10.91
N VAL A 138 16.74 -51.53 10.40
CA VAL A 138 16.92 -52.01 9.02
C VAL A 138 17.27 -53.49 9.11
N SER A 139 16.48 -54.35 8.48
CA SER A 139 16.71 -55.80 8.53
C SER A 139 16.49 -56.46 7.18
N ASN A 140 16.96 -57.70 7.02
CA ASN A 140 16.49 -58.58 5.94
C ASN A 140 15.17 -59.28 6.34
N ILE A 141 14.58 -60.03 5.42
CA ILE A 141 13.34 -60.80 5.64
C ILE A 141 13.54 -61.89 6.70
N GLU A 142 14.73 -62.48 6.79
CA GLU A 142 15.03 -63.56 7.74
C GLU A 142 14.98 -63.08 9.20
N ALA A 143 15.32 -61.81 9.45
CA ALA A 143 15.26 -61.18 10.77
C ALA A 143 13.85 -60.67 11.17
N GLN A 144 12.81 -60.94 10.38
CA GLN A 144 11.46 -60.40 10.59
C GLN A 144 10.80 -60.88 11.90
N ASN A 145 11.14 -62.08 12.39
CA ASN A 145 10.62 -62.58 13.67
C ASN A 145 11.18 -61.81 14.87
N THR A 146 12.49 -61.52 14.87
CA THR A 146 13.15 -60.68 15.87
C THR A 146 12.58 -59.26 15.89
N TYR A 147 12.21 -58.74 14.71
CA TYR A 147 11.51 -57.46 14.57
C TYR A 147 10.13 -57.45 15.24
N GLY A 148 9.30 -58.47 15.01
CA GLY A 148 7.93 -58.51 15.54
C GLY A 148 7.89 -58.40 17.08
N GLU A 149 8.90 -58.95 17.77
CA GLU A 149 9.04 -58.82 19.22
C GLU A 149 9.59 -57.43 19.64
N LEU A 150 10.53 -56.84 18.90
CA LEU A 150 10.98 -55.45 19.11
C LEU A 150 9.83 -54.46 18.96
N GLU A 151 9.01 -54.62 17.92
CA GLU A 151 7.84 -53.77 17.67
C GLU A 151 6.83 -53.87 18.82
N LYS A 152 6.56 -55.08 19.34
CA LYS A 152 5.66 -55.27 20.49
C LYS A 152 6.18 -54.59 21.75
N LYS A 153 7.47 -54.75 22.09
CA LYS A 153 8.04 -54.20 23.34
C LYS A 153 8.25 -52.69 23.25
N PHE A 154 8.62 -52.19 22.09
CA PHE A 154 8.86 -50.78 21.84
C PHE A 154 7.71 -50.11 21.08
N SER A 155 6.49 -50.65 21.13
CA SER A 155 5.31 -50.10 20.42
C SER A 155 4.99 -48.66 20.83
N ASN A 156 5.36 -48.28 22.06
CA ASN A 156 5.18 -46.93 22.60
C ASN A 156 6.32 -45.97 22.20
N LYS A 157 7.36 -46.48 21.54
CA LYS A 157 8.50 -45.73 21.01
C LYS A 157 8.35 -45.68 19.49
N ASN A 158 8.58 -44.51 18.87
CA ASN A 158 8.38 -44.34 17.41
C ASN A 158 9.44 -45.14 16.64
N LEU A 159 9.15 -46.41 16.38
CA LEU A 159 10.01 -47.36 15.68
C LEU A 159 9.70 -47.34 14.18
N ASN A 160 10.71 -47.06 13.35
CA ASN A 160 10.59 -47.16 11.90
C ASN A 160 11.35 -48.40 11.42
N PHE A 161 10.71 -49.20 10.57
CA PHE A 161 11.27 -50.44 10.08
C PHE A 161 11.42 -50.45 8.56
N PHE A 162 12.58 -50.90 8.09
CA PHE A 162 12.86 -51.00 6.66
C PHE A 162 13.47 -52.36 6.32
N ASN A 163 12.81 -53.07 5.40
CA ASN A 163 13.33 -54.32 4.85
C ASN A 163 14.33 -54.04 3.72
N PHE A 164 15.45 -54.75 3.75
CA PHE A 164 16.54 -54.66 2.81
C PHE A 164 17.07 -56.05 2.47
N ASP A 165 17.00 -56.42 1.19
CA ASP A 165 17.51 -57.69 0.65
C ASP A 165 19.01 -57.60 0.35
N ASP A 166 19.72 -58.71 0.48
CA ASP A 166 21.19 -58.76 0.41
C ASP A 166 21.74 -58.55 -1.02
N ASP A 167 20.91 -58.90 -2.02
CA ASP A 167 21.24 -58.81 -3.45
C ASP A 167 21.05 -57.41 -4.05
N GLU A 168 20.52 -56.46 -3.28
CA GLU A 168 20.27 -55.11 -3.76
C GLU A 168 21.54 -54.33 -4.10
N SER A 169 21.43 -53.44 -5.11
CA SER A 169 22.56 -52.66 -5.61
C SER A 169 22.96 -51.53 -4.65
N GLU A 170 24.23 -51.09 -4.70
CA GLU A 170 24.68 -49.93 -3.92
C GLU A 170 23.84 -48.67 -4.18
N ASP A 171 23.35 -48.48 -5.41
CA ASP A 171 22.47 -47.37 -5.78
C ASP A 171 21.09 -47.47 -5.12
N TYR A 172 20.56 -48.68 -4.92
CA TYR A 172 19.34 -48.89 -4.15
C TYR A 172 19.57 -48.54 -2.68
N VAL A 173 20.66 -49.01 -2.07
CA VAL A 173 21.03 -48.69 -0.68
C VAL A 173 21.19 -47.19 -0.48
N ASP A 174 21.87 -46.53 -1.41
CA ASP A 174 22.04 -45.07 -1.38
C ASP A 174 20.71 -44.31 -1.48
N ARG A 175 19.74 -44.85 -2.20
CA ARG A 175 18.37 -44.30 -2.25
C ARG A 175 17.60 -44.59 -0.97
N LEU A 176 17.72 -45.79 -0.40
CA LEU A 176 17.12 -46.15 0.89
C LEU A 176 17.64 -45.21 1.99
N VAL A 177 18.96 -45.07 2.10
CA VAL A 177 19.57 -44.17 3.08
C VAL A 177 19.17 -42.71 2.82
N GLY A 178 19.32 -42.25 1.57
CA GLY A 178 19.08 -40.84 1.23
C GLY A 178 17.61 -40.43 1.31
N LYS A 179 16.70 -41.27 0.78
CA LYS A 179 15.29 -40.92 0.60
C LYS A 179 14.35 -41.44 1.65
N ILE A 180 14.76 -42.40 2.45
CA ILE A 180 13.89 -43.05 3.42
C ILE A 180 14.45 -42.85 4.83
N ILE A 181 15.71 -43.22 5.08
CA ILE A 181 16.30 -43.16 6.43
C ILE A 181 16.63 -41.72 6.83
N LYS A 182 17.43 -41.01 6.05
CA LYS A 182 17.89 -39.64 6.36
C LYS A 182 16.72 -38.68 6.60
N PRO A 183 15.61 -38.70 5.83
CA PRO A 183 14.48 -37.82 6.04
C PRO A 183 13.67 -38.05 7.32
N THR A 184 13.88 -39.17 8.03
CA THR A 184 13.24 -39.37 9.33
C THR A 184 13.87 -38.52 10.43
N GLY A 185 15.09 -38.02 10.22
CA GLY A 185 15.87 -37.29 11.23
C GLY A 185 16.32 -38.14 12.43
N ILE A 186 16.05 -39.44 12.42
CA ILE A 186 16.44 -40.36 13.49
C ILE A 186 17.89 -40.81 13.24
N LYS A 187 18.78 -40.50 14.19
CA LYS A 187 20.22 -40.84 14.10
C LYS A 187 20.60 -42.19 14.71
N ASN A 188 19.66 -42.84 15.39
CA ASN A 188 19.88 -44.14 16.02
C ASN A 188 19.38 -45.24 15.09
N ILE A 189 20.28 -46.12 14.66
CA ILE A 189 20.00 -47.12 13.64
C ILE A 189 20.44 -48.49 14.17
N VAL A 190 19.53 -49.44 14.12
CA VAL A 190 19.76 -50.84 14.39
C VAL A 190 19.77 -51.56 13.06
N ILE A 191 20.86 -52.25 12.76
CA ILE A 191 21.06 -53.00 11.51
C ILE A 191 21.05 -54.48 11.86
N LEU A 192 20.00 -55.19 11.43
CA LEU A 192 19.80 -56.63 11.56
C LEU A 192 19.95 -57.31 10.19
N ASN A 193 21.07 -57.01 9.52
CA ASN A 193 21.44 -57.57 8.23
C ASN A 193 22.76 -58.30 8.32
N GLU A 194 22.97 -59.22 7.39
CA GLU A 194 24.18 -60.03 7.32
C GLU A 194 25.13 -59.65 6.15
N GLY A 195 26.34 -60.19 6.19
CA GLY A 195 27.42 -60.09 5.22
C GLY A 195 27.75 -58.70 4.70
N LYS A 196 27.76 -58.60 3.36
CA LYS A 196 28.11 -57.41 2.59
C LYS A 196 27.02 -56.35 2.63
N SER A 197 25.79 -56.73 2.95
CA SER A 197 24.62 -55.88 2.96
C SER A 197 24.69 -54.85 4.09
N ALA A 198 25.07 -55.30 5.29
CA ALA A 198 25.38 -54.41 6.40
C ALA A 198 26.54 -53.44 6.06
N GLU A 199 27.58 -53.93 5.38
CA GLU A 199 28.72 -53.10 4.95
C GLU A 199 28.29 -52.02 3.93
N LYS A 200 27.51 -52.40 2.90
CA LYS A 200 26.93 -51.47 1.93
C LYS A 200 26.11 -50.39 2.65
N LEU A 201 25.28 -50.78 3.62
CA LEU A 201 24.44 -49.87 4.38
C LEU A 201 25.26 -48.89 5.23
N VAL A 202 26.25 -49.36 5.99
CA VAL A 202 27.14 -48.50 6.81
C VAL A 202 27.95 -47.54 5.92
N LYS A 203 28.48 -48.03 4.79
CA LYS A 203 29.16 -47.19 3.79
C LYS A 203 28.23 -46.12 3.23
N SER A 204 26.99 -46.48 2.93
CA SER A 204 25.98 -45.54 2.44
C SER A 204 25.59 -44.50 3.50
N LEU A 205 25.38 -44.91 4.76
CA LEU A 205 25.16 -44.01 5.90
C LEU A 205 26.28 -42.98 6.03
N LYS A 206 27.53 -43.39 5.83
CA LYS A 206 28.69 -42.50 5.82
C LYS A 206 28.70 -41.59 4.59
N LYS A 207 28.49 -42.15 3.39
CA LYS A 207 28.42 -41.39 2.13
C LYS A 207 27.33 -40.32 2.13
N LYS A 208 26.23 -40.55 2.84
CA LYS A 208 25.07 -39.65 2.96
C LYS A 208 25.09 -38.75 4.21
N ASN A 209 26.20 -38.70 4.94
CA ASN A 209 26.38 -37.91 6.17
C ASN A 209 25.38 -38.23 7.29
N VAL A 210 24.87 -39.46 7.36
CA VAL A 210 24.09 -39.93 8.52
C VAL A 210 25.06 -40.42 9.61
N PHE A 211 26.19 -41.00 9.20
CA PHE A 211 27.27 -41.45 10.08
C PHE A 211 28.11 -40.26 10.58
N GLY A 212 27.76 -39.70 11.73
CA GLY A 212 28.42 -38.51 12.28
C GLY A 212 28.21 -38.34 13.79
N LEU A 213 28.52 -37.16 14.32
CA LEU A 213 28.32 -36.85 15.74
C LEU A 213 26.85 -37.05 16.15
N GLU A 214 26.66 -37.63 17.34
CA GLU A 214 25.35 -37.98 17.92
C GLU A 214 24.57 -39.06 17.14
N CYS A 215 25.23 -39.82 16.27
CA CYS A 215 24.65 -41.01 15.65
C CYS A 215 24.96 -42.24 16.51
N GLY A 216 23.99 -43.15 16.59
CA GLY A 216 24.13 -44.44 17.24
C GLY A 216 23.89 -45.55 16.22
N ILE A 217 24.82 -46.48 16.08
CA ILE A 217 24.63 -47.64 15.19
C ILE A 217 24.85 -48.91 15.99
N ILE A 218 23.82 -49.74 16.08
CA ILE A 218 23.89 -51.09 16.63
C ILE A 218 23.77 -52.07 15.48
N LEU A 219 24.77 -52.92 15.31
CA LEU A 219 24.74 -54.06 14.41
C LEU A 219 24.37 -55.31 15.20
N GLY A 220 23.28 -55.96 14.84
CA GLY A 220 22.94 -57.29 15.33
C GLY A 220 23.13 -58.28 14.22
N SER A 221 24.29 -58.93 14.13
CA SER A 221 24.45 -60.09 13.25
C SER A 221 25.79 -60.79 13.42
N LYS A 222 25.89 -61.92 12.71
CA LYS A 222 27.12 -62.63 12.39
C LYS A 222 28.19 -61.70 11.78
N SER A 223 27.82 -60.57 11.16
CA SER A 223 28.60 -59.89 10.10
C SER A 223 29.59 -58.84 10.57
N LEU A 224 30.04 -58.99 11.82
CA LEU A 224 31.00 -58.09 12.44
C LEU A 224 32.33 -58.01 11.67
N TRP A 225 32.66 -59.01 10.85
CA TRP A 225 33.93 -59.07 10.12
C TRP A 225 34.07 -58.07 8.96
N SER A 226 32.97 -57.61 8.35
CA SER A 226 33.01 -56.72 7.19
C SER A 226 33.05 -55.23 7.57
N ILE A 227 32.64 -54.88 8.79
CA ILE A 227 32.52 -53.49 9.25
C ILE A 227 33.86 -52.99 9.83
N LYS A 228 34.31 -51.81 9.39
CA LYS A 228 35.58 -51.20 9.82
C LYS A 228 35.40 -49.77 10.37
N GLU A 229 34.17 -49.27 10.36
CA GLU A 229 33.84 -47.90 10.69
C GLU A 229 33.79 -47.69 12.20
N ASP A 230 34.58 -46.73 12.67
CA ASP A 230 34.69 -46.41 14.10
C ASP A 230 33.38 -45.93 14.68
N GLY A 231 33.08 -46.41 15.89
CA GLY A 231 31.90 -46.04 16.65
C GLY A 231 30.71 -46.97 16.47
N VAL A 232 30.75 -47.90 15.51
CA VAL A 232 29.70 -48.93 15.39
C VAL A 232 29.74 -49.82 16.64
N LEU A 233 28.59 -49.96 17.29
CA LEU A 233 28.34 -50.96 18.31
C LEU A 233 27.79 -52.20 17.66
N ALA A 234 28.14 -53.36 18.21
CA ALA A 234 27.55 -54.61 17.81
C ALA A 234 27.37 -55.50 19.02
N TYR A 235 26.41 -56.40 18.96
CA TYR A 235 26.31 -57.52 19.89
C TYR A 235 26.44 -58.81 19.11
N VAL A 236 27.20 -59.75 19.65
CA VAL A 236 27.52 -61.02 19.01
C VAL A 236 27.59 -62.09 20.09
N GLU A 237 27.24 -63.33 19.78
CA GLU A 237 27.40 -64.44 20.74
C GLU A 237 28.86 -64.49 21.22
N SER A 238 29.05 -64.58 22.54
CA SER A 238 30.37 -64.41 23.17
C SER A 238 31.35 -65.43 22.62
N GLU A 239 32.61 -65.01 22.39
CA GLU A 239 33.68 -65.78 21.74
C GLU A 239 33.54 -65.93 20.20
N LEU A 240 32.43 -65.48 19.59
CA LEU A 240 32.31 -65.43 18.12
C LEU A 240 32.75 -64.08 17.53
N GLU A 241 33.09 -63.09 18.37
CA GLU A 241 33.52 -61.76 17.93
C GLU A 241 34.74 -61.77 17.00
N ASN A 242 35.62 -62.76 17.12
CA ASN A 242 36.88 -62.86 16.37
C ASN A 242 36.73 -63.55 15.02
N SER A 243 35.52 -63.91 14.60
CA SER A 243 35.24 -64.40 13.25
C SER A 243 35.75 -63.42 12.19
N VAL A 244 36.31 -63.96 11.11
CA VAL A 244 36.89 -63.20 9.97
C VAL A 244 35.99 -63.24 8.74
N ASP A 245 35.01 -64.14 8.71
CA ASP A 245 33.99 -64.34 7.69
C ASP A 245 32.81 -65.15 8.27
N SER A 246 31.76 -65.36 7.48
CA SER A 246 30.59 -66.16 7.86
C SER A 246 30.96 -67.62 8.16
N TYR A 247 31.96 -68.17 7.47
CA TYR A 247 32.34 -69.56 7.63
C TYR A 247 33.04 -69.81 8.97
N SER A 248 34.01 -68.95 9.31
CA SER A 248 34.69 -68.97 10.60
C SER A 248 33.74 -68.69 11.77
N TYR A 249 32.67 -67.92 11.56
CA TYR A 249 31.62 -67.74 12.55
C TYR A 249 30.92 -69.06 12.90
N GLU A 250 30.44 -69.79 11.88
CA GLU A 250 29.80 -71.10 12.05
C GLU A 250 30.75 -72.14 12.65
N ILE A 251 32.00 -72.17 12.18
CA ILE A 251 33.04 -73.07 12.71
C ILE A 251 33.29 -72.78 14.20
N LEU A 252 33.44 -71.51 14.59
CA LEU A 252 33.68 -71.15 16.00
C LEU A 252 32.48 -71.51 16.89
N ALA A 253 31.24 -71.34 16.39
CA ALA A 253 30.04 -71.74 17.13
C ALA A 253 29.99 -73.26 17.34
N LEU A 254 30.22 -74.02 16.28
CA LEU A 254 30.29 -75.48 16.35
C LEU A 254 31.44 -75.97 17.23
N THR A 255 32.61 -75.30 17.19
CA THR A 255 33.78 -75.63 18.01
C THR A 255 33.43 -75.65 19.50
N LYS A 256 32.56 -74.75 19.97
CA LYS A 256 32.16 -74.71 21.38
C LYS A 256 31.37 -75.95 21.78
N PHE A 257 30.42 -76.35 20.93
CA PHE A 257 29.64 -77.57 21.15
C PHE A 257 30.51 -78.82 21.07
N ILE A 258 31.42 -78.88 20.10
CA ILE A 258 32.37 -80.01 19.99
C ILE A 258 33.27 -80.09 21.23
N LYS A 259 33.80 -78.96 21.73
CA LYS A 259 34.58 -78.94 22.97
C LYS A 259 33.77 -79.46 24.16
N LEU A 260 32.52 -79.04 24.29
CA LEU A 260 31.62 -79.54 25.33
C LEU A 260 31.40 -81.06 25.20
N ILE A 261 31.14 -81.55 23.99
CA ILE A 261 30.96 -82.99 23.72
C ILE A 261 32.24 -83.77 24.08
N LEU A 262 33.43 -83.23 23.78
CA LEU A 262 34.71 -83.87 24.10
C LEU A 262 35.01 -83.91 25.61
N GLU A 263 34.32 -83.12 26.43
CA GLU A 263 34.39 -83.20 27.90
C GLU A 263 33.57 -84.36 28.47
N PHE A 264 32.72 -85.01 27.66
CA PHE A 264 31.87 -86.11 28.09
C PHE A 264 32.67 -87.42 28.26
N PRO A 265 32.72 -88.02 29.46
CA PRO A 265 33.56 -89.18 29.73
C PRO A 265 32.98 -90.54 29.26
N GLY A 266 31.78 -90.59 28.64
CA GLY A 266 31.02 -91.82 28.35
C GLY A 266 30.64 -92.05 26.87
N ILE A 267 31.60 -92.31 25.99
CA ILE A 267 31.47 -92.22 24.52
C ILE A 267 30.43 -93.18 23.85
N ASN A 268 29.83 -94.14 24.57
CA ASN A 268 29.06 -95.23 23.93
C ASN A 268 27.53 -95.12 24.00
N ASP A 269 26.94 -94.20 24.77
CA ASP A 269 25.48 -94.11 24.90
C ASP A 269 24.98 -92.72 24.49
N SER A 270 24.18 -92.67 23.42
CA SER A 270 23.57 -91.43 22.92
C SER A 270 22.58 -90.83 23.91
N LEU A 271 21.97 -91.64 24.77
CA LEU A 271 21.06 -91.19 25.83
C LEU A 271 21.83 -90.51 26.97
N GLU A 272 22.98 -91.07 27.38
CA GLU A 272 23.84 -90.44 28.39
C GLU A 272 24.48 -89.15 27.83
N LEU A 273 24.89 -89.14 26.56
CA LEU A 273 25.38 -87.94 25.89
C LEU A 273 24.31 -86.85 25.81
N LYS A 274 23.07 -87.23 25.46
CA LYS A 274 21.93 -86.31 25.47
C LYS A 274 21.72 -85.70 26.86
N GLN A 275 21.66 -86.53 27.92
CA GLN A 275 21.49 -86.05 29.30
C GLN A 275 22.63 -85.12 29.72
N PHE A 276 23.88 -85.47 29.38
CA PHE A 276 25.03 -84.61 29.63
C PHE A 276 24.90 -83.25 28.93
N LEU A 277 24.46 -83.24 27.67
CA LEU A 277 24.21 -81.99 26.95
C LEU A 277 23.05 -81.22 27.58
N GLU A 278 21.95 -81.86 27.97
CA GLU A 278 20.82 -81.22 28.69
C GLU A 278 21.27 -80.57 30.02
N ASP A 279 22.17 -81.21 30.77
CA ASP A 279 22.69 -80.66 32.04
C ASP A 279 23.63 -79.45 31.85
N ASN A 280 24.28 -79.36 30.68
CA ASN A 280 25.26 -78.31 30.36
C ASN A 280 24.74 -77.26 29.38
N THR A 281 23.51 -77.42 28.90
CA THR A 281 22.79 -76.49 28.04
C THR A 281 21.53 -75.99 28.75
N GLU A 282 20.98 -74.88 28.28
CA GLU A 282 19.70 -74.33 28.73
C GLU A 282 18.77 -74.33 27.52
N ASN A 283 17.65 -75.05 27.61
CA ASN A 283 16.72 -75.28 26.49
C ASN A 283 17.43 -75.78 25.21
N HIS A 284 18.37 -76.70 25.35
CA HIS A 284 19.16 -77.27 24.24
C HIS A 284 20.14 -76.29 23.55
N HIS A 285 20.45 -75.17 24.20
CA HIS A 285 21.46 -74.19 23.78
C HIS A 285 22.54 -74.00 24.83
N LEU A 286 23.76 -73.61 24.45
CA LEU A 286 24.71 -73.12 25.45
C LEU A 286 24.09 -71.94 26.23
N LYS A 287 24.48 -71.73 27.49
CA LYS A 287 23.97 -70.59 28.28
C LYS A 287 24.23 -69.27 27.53
N SER A 288 23.17 -68.49 27.31
CA SER A 288 23.21 -67.30 26.45
C SER A 288 24.13 -66.22 27.02
N LYS A 289 25.23 -65.94 26.33
CA LYS A 289 26.13 -64.82 26.63
C LYS A 289 26.47 -64.09 25.34
N PHE A 290 26.19 -62.80 25.27
CA PHE A 290 26.59 -61.96 24.15
C PHE A 290 27.74 -61.04 24.53
N SER A 291 28.77 -60.97 23.70
CA SER A 291 29.79 -59.93 23.75
C SER A 291 29.25 -58.65 23.11
N VAL A 292 29.42 -57.51 23.79
CA VAL A 292 29.24 -56.19 23.16
C VAL A 292 30.56 -55.73 22.60
N ILE A 293 30.61 -55.50 21.30
CA ILE A 293 31.79 -55.06 20.57
C ILE A 293 31.60 -53.62 20.13
N ASN A 294 32.64 -52.82 20.24
CA ASN A 294 32.71 -51.48 19.69
C ASN A 294 33.90 -51.39 18.74
N ILE A 295 33.67 -50.93 17.51
CA ILE A 295 34.73 -50.77 16.52
C ILE A 295 35.51 -49.49 16.84
N LYS A 296 36.81 -49.63 17.12
CA LYS A 296 37.73 -48.52 17.45
C LYS A 296 39.01 -48.62 16.65
N ASN A 297 39.39 -47.57 15.95
CA ASN A 297 40.52 -47.56 15.01
C ASN A 297 40.47 -48.72 14.02
N SER A 298 39.27 -49.02 13.50
CA SER A 298 38.96 -50.18 12.65
C SER A 298 39.27 -51.54 13.27
N GLN A 299 39.36 -51.63 14.61
CA GLN A 299 39.55 -52.87 15.36
C GLN A 299 38.36 -53.18 16.26
N LYS A 300 38.00 -54.46 16.35
CA LYS A 300 36.94 -54.98 17.22
C LYS A 300 37.42 -54.93 18.67
N THR A 301 36.84 -54.05 19.49
CA THR A 301 37.14 -53.95 20.92
C THR A 301 35.95 -54.44 21.73
N LYS A 302 36.11 -55.49 22.54
CA LYS A 302 35.08 -55.92 23.47
C LYS A 302 34.91 -54.89 24.59
N VAL A 303 33.70 -54.36 24.74
CA VAL A 303 33.37 -53.29 25.71
C VAL A 303 32.40 -53.75 26.80
N GLY A 304 31.79 -54.93 26.67
CA GLY A 304 30.90 -55.49 27.68
C GLY A 304 30.39 -56.88 27.34
N ASP A 305 29.53 -57.40 28.20
CA ASP A 305 28.82 -58.67 28.05
C ASP A 305 27.34 -58.48 28.39
N ILE A 306 26.44 -59.20 27.70
CA ILE A 306 25.00 -59.26 27.98
C ILE A 306 24.64 -60.71 28.34
N TYR A 307 24.15 -60.90 29.55
CA TYR A 307 23.51 -62.14 30.00
C TYR A 307 22.01 -61.87 30.18
N HIS A 308 21.57 -61.56 31.41
CA HIS A 308 20.24 -61.00 31.68
C HIS A 308 20.25 -59.47 31.77
N GLU A 309 21.40 -58.89 32.15
CA GLU A 309 21.65 -57.44 32.20
C GLU A 309 22.95 -57.13 31.44
N LEU A 310 23.09 -55.89 30.97
CA LEU A 310 24.32 -55.43 30.32
C LEU A 310 25.37 -55.05 31.37
N ALA A 311 26.55 -55.67 31.29
CA ALA A 311 27.73 -55.31 32.07
C ALA A 311 28.81 -54.72 31.15
N LEU A 312 29.10 -53.42 31.30
CA LEU A 312 30.17 -52.76 30.56
C LEU A 312 31.52 -52.84 31.29
N ASN A 313 32.55 -53.24 30.57
CA ASN A 313 33.93 -53.32 31.03
C ASN A 313 34.82 -52.26 30.37
N GLY A 314 34.29 -51.45 29.45
CA GLY A 314 35.03 -50.41 28.73
C GLY A 314 34.16 -49.23 28.28
N THR A 315 34.81 -48.15 27.85
CA THR A 315 34.11 -46.98 27.30
C THR A 315 33.59 -47.27 25.90
N ILE A 316 32.39 -46.80 25.58
CA ILE A 316 31.86 -46.85 24.22
C ILE A 316 32.26 -45.57 23.50
N ILE A 317 32.72 -45.70 22.25
CA ILE A 317 32.76 -44.59 21.29
C ILE A 317 31.65 -44.78 20.27
N PHE A 318 31.07 -43.68 19.83
CA PHE A 318 30.04 -43.60 18.80
C PHE A 318 30.62 -42.91 17.55
N PRO A 319 29.95 -43.00 16.38
CA PRO A 319 30.30 -42.27 15.19
C PRO A 319 30.71 -40.81 15.46
N GLY A 320 31.76 -40.36 14.78
CA GLY A 320 32.38 -39.05 15.03
C GLY A 320 33.32 -39.01 16.25
N ASN A 321 33.71 -40.17 16.79
CA ASN A 321 34.58 -40.30 17.97
C ASN A 321 34.01 -39.67 19.25
N SER A 322 32.68 -39.68 19.38
CA SER A 322 31.99 -39.21 20.59
C SER A 322 31.93 -40.30 21.66
N THR A 323 32.12 -39.95 22.93
CA THR A 323 31.81 -40.85 24.07
C THR A 323 30.43 -40.57 24.67
N VAL A 324 29.73 -39.54 24.18
CA VAL A 324 28.39 -39.17 24.61
C VAL A 324 27.39 -40.12 23.95
N ILE A 325 26.54 -40.76 24.76
CA ILE A 325 25.48 -41.64 24.28
C ILE A 325 24.50 -40.82 23.41
N PRO A 326 24.21 -41.24 22.17
CA PRO A 326 23.32 -40.52 21.26
C PRO A 326 21.87 -40.70 21.69
N ASN A 327 21.47 -39.90 22.69
CA ASN A 327 20.10 -39.92 23.24
C ASN A 327 19.22 -38.86 22.59
N SER A 328 19.76 -38.03 21.68
CA SER A 328 18.97 -37.02 20.99
C SER A 328 17.98 -37.70 20.05
N PRO A 329 16.66 -37.54 20.26
CA PRO A 329 15.66 -38.11 19.37
C PRO A 329 15.59 -37.39 18.01
N THR A 330 16.34 -36.30 17.83
CA THR A 330 16.23 -35.41 16.67
C THR A 330 17.58 -35.00 16.10
N THR A 331 17.63 -34.83 14.78
CA THR A 331 18.79 -34.29 14.08
C THR A 331 18.78 -32.77 14.07
N ASN A 332 19.87 -32.16 14.55
CA ASN A 332 20.04 -30.72 14.54
C ASN A 332 20.39 -30.21 13.14
N ILE A 333 19.63 -29.24 12.63
CA ILE A 333 19.95 -28.48 11.42
C ILE A 333 20.20 -27.04 11.83
N THR A 334 21.44 -26.59 11.69
CA THR A 334 21.81 -25.20 11.99
C THR A 334 21.53 -24.30 10.81
N ILE A 335 20.97 -23.13 11.08
CA ILE A 335 20.90 -21.98 10.16
C ILE A 335 21.53 -20.78 10.87
N SER A 336 22.13 -19.86 10.11
CA SER A 336 22.75 -18.66 10.68
C SER A 336 21.95 -17.40 10.36
N VAL A 337 21.96 -16.44 11.29
CA VAL A 337 21.32 -15.13 11.13
C VAL A 337 22.31 -14.01 11.47
N ALA A 338 22.44 -13.05 10.55
CA ALA A 338 23.19 -11.82 10.78
C ALA A 338 22.30 -10.80 11.51
N ASP A 339 22.27 -10.84 12.85
CA ASP A 339 21.42 -9.94 13.65
C ASP A 339 22.18 -8.78 14.30
N GLY A 340 23.51 -8.81 14.37
CA GLY A 340 24.32 -7.66 14.76
C GLY A 340 24.11 -7.21 16.21
N VAL A 341 23.78 -8.15 17.10
CA VAL A 341 23.49 -7.87 18.52
C VAL A 341 24.72 -7.39 19.28
N THR A 342 25.92 -7.83 18.90
CA THR A 342 27.18 -7.51 19.60
C THR A 342 28.15 -6.68 18.76
N ASN A 343 27.65 -6.03 17.70
CA ASN A 343 28.46 -5.21 16.80
C ASN A 343 29.23 -4.10 17.56
N PRO A 344 30.58 -4.09 17.54
CA PRO A 344 31.35 -3.08 18.26
C PRO A 344 31.09 -1.67 17.72
N GLY A 345 30.55 -0.77 18.54
CA GLY A 345 30.31 0.64 18.19
C GLY A 345 28.86 1.01 17.89
N TYR A 346 27.94 0.05 17.80
CA TYR A 346 26.51 0.28 17.57
C TYR A 346 25.68 -0.40 18.66
N THR A 347 25.39 0.31 19.75
CA THR A 347 24.46 -0.16 20.78
C THR A 347 23.03 -0.04 20.25
N ASN A 348 22.39 -1.17 19.92
CA ASN A 348 21.05 -1.30 19.32
C ASN A 348 20.98 -1.00 17.82
N SER A 349 21.54 -1.90 16.99
CA SER A 349 21.24 -1.89 15.55
C SER A 349 19.74 -2.06 15.30
N SER A 350 19.14 -1.20 14.47
CA SER A 350 17.74 -1.35 14.05
C SER A 350 17.49 -2.67 13.32
N TYR A 351 18.55 -3.29 12.77
CA TYR A 351 18.49 -4.59 12.11
C TYR A 351 18.28 -5.76 13.08
N SER A 352 18.86 -5.72 14.29
CA SER A 352 18.59 -6.74 15.32
C SER A 352 17.10 -6.86 15.63
N VAL A 353 16.40 -5.72 15.60
CA VAL A 353 14.96 -5.62 15.84
C VAL A 353 14.17 -6.21 14.67
N ILE A 354 14.60 -6.04 13.42
CA ILE A 354 13.99 -6.68 12.24
C ILE A 354 14.15 -8.20 12.30
N LYS A 355 15.32 -8.70 12.75
CA LYS A 355 15.60 -10.15 12.88
C LYS A 355 14.77 -10.88 13.94
N THR A 356 14.04 -10.16 14.78
CA THR A 356 13.04 -10.80 15.67
C THR A 356 11.94 -11.53 14.90
N GLY A 357 11.64 -11.14 13.65
CA GLY A 357 10.74 -11.88 12.77
C GLY A 357 11.21 -13.31 12.48
N ALA A 358 12.51 -13.49 12.24
CA ALA A 358 13.12 -14.82 12.07
C ALA A 358 13.10 -15.64 13.36
N LYS A 359 13.30 -15.00 14.53
CA LYS A 359 13.16 -15.67 15.84
C LYS A 359 11.73 -16.16 16.07
N TYR A 360 10.74 -15.35 15.69
CA TYR A 360 9.33 -15.74 15.75
C TYR A 360 9.00 -16.88 14.78
N ALA A 361 9.57 -16.90 13.58
CA ALA A 361 9.41 -18.01 12.64
C ALA A 361 9.86 -19.34 13.26
N LEU A 362 10.96 -19.34 14.02
CA LEU A 362 11.44 -20.53 14.70
C LEU A 362 10.56 -20.98 15.86
N SER A 363 10.09 -20.05 16.70
CA SER A 363 9.13 -20.41 17.76
C SER A 363 7.83 -20.96 17.15
N TYR A 364 7.36 -20.33 16.07
CA TYR A 364 6.16 -20.74 15.36
C TYR A 364 6.27 -22.17 14.81
N ILE A 365 7.37 -22.51 14.12
CA ILE A 365 7.55 -23.87 13.59
C ILE A 365 7.70 -24.93 14.70
N LYS A 366 8.25 -24.55 15.85
CA LYS A 366 8.42 -25.43 17.01
C LYS A 366 7.07 -25.78 17.63
N GLU A 367 6.18 -24.80 17.74
CA GLU A 367 4.82 -25.00 18.27
C GLU A 367 3.97 -25.93 17.40
N ILE A 368 4.13 -25.86 16.08
CA ILE A 368 3.38 -26.70 15.13
C ILE A 368 4.08 -28.02 14.76
N ASN A 369 5.23 -28.32 15.38
CA ASN A 369 6.07 -29.49 15.06
C ASN A 369 6.34 -29.63 13.54
N PHE A 370 6.87 -28.57 12.93
CA PHE A 370 7.00 -28.43 11.47
C PHE A 370 7.88 -29.48 10.78
N LEU A 371 8.88 -30.03 11.49
CA LEU A 371 9.83 -31.03 10.99
C LEU A 371 9.97 -32.17 12.00
N ASP A 372 9.26 -33.26 11.76
CA ASP A 372 9.38 -34.47 12.57
C ASP A 372 10.80 -35.03 12.52
N GLY A 373 11.37 -35.30 13.69
CA GLY A 373 12.71 -35.88 13.80
C GLY A 373 13.87 -34.88 13.62
N PHE A 374 13.60 -33.59 13.40
CA PHE A 374 14.63 -32.56 13.31
C PHE A 374 14.41 -31.44 14.32
N GLU A 375 15.51 -30.85 14.78
CA GLU A 375 15.49 -29.60 15.53
C GLU A 375 16.25 -28.54 14.74
N ILE A 376 15.60 -27.41 14.46
CA ILE A 376 16.26 -26.28 13.80
C ILE A 376 16.95 -25.42 14.86
N LEU A 377 18.27 -25.27 14.73
CA LEU A 377 19.07 -24.39 15.58
C LEU A 377 19.40 -23.10 14.83
N MET A 378 19.23 -21.96 15.51
CA MET A 378 19.63 -20.64 14.98
C MET A 378 20.93 -20.18 15.60
N HIS A 379 21.95 -20.04 14.78
CA HIS A 379 23.20 -19.44 15.18
C HIS A 379 23.18 -17.93 14.90
N HIS A 380 23.30 -17.13 15.95
CA HIS A 380 23.34 -15.68 15.88
C HIS A 380 24.78 -15.20 15.62
N THR A 381 24.96 -14.30 14.66
CA THR A 381 26.27 -13.75 14.33
C THR A 381 26.22 -12.26 13.99
N ASP A 382 27.28 -11.55 14.33
CA ASP A 382 27.49 -10.16 13.90
C ASP A 382 28.15 -10.05 12.53
N CYS A 383 28.64 -11.17 11.97
CA CYS A 383 29.42 -11.14 10.73
C CYS A 383 28.56 -10.55 9.60
N GLY A 384 28.88 -9.31 9.21
CA GLY A 384 28.22 -8.63 8.11
C GLY A 384 26.77 -8.22 8.38
N ALA A 385 26.45 -7.82 9.62
CA ALA A 385 25.11 -7.36 9.97
C ALA A 385 24.79 -5.93 9.48
N GLU A 386 25.72 -4.98 9.56
CA GLU A 386 25.47 -3.56 9.19
C GLU A 386 26.43 -3.05 8.12
N VAL A 387 27.72 -2.99 8.45
CA VAL A 387 28.77 -2.43 7.58
C VAL A 387 29.69 -3.54 7.10
N TYR A 388 29.99 -3.53 5.80
CA TYR A 388 30.97 -4.43 5.24
C TYR A 388 32.39 -3.87 5.36
N SER A 389 33.25 -4.64 6.00
CA SER A 389 34.69 -4.46 5.94
C SER A 389 35.31 -5.78 5.49
N PRO A 390 36.02 -5.84 4.34
CA PRO A 390 36.51 -7.09 3.78
C PRO A 390 37.35 -7.93 4.73
N SER A 391 38.28 -7.31 5.46
CA SER A 391 39.17 -7.98 6.40
C SER A 391 38.43 -8.45 7.65
N PHE A 392 37.54 -7.62 8.19
CA PHE A 392 36.71 -7.98 9.34
C PHE A 392 35.78 -9.13 9.00
N SER A 393 34.99 -9.02 7.92
CA SER A 393 34.03 -10.05 7.51
C SER A 393 34.73 -11.37 7.21
N TYR A 394 35.87 -11.36 6.50
CA TYR A 394 36.63 -12.59 6.24
C TYR A 394 37.10 -13.26 7.55
N ASN A 395 37.72 -12.50 8.45
CA ASN A 395 38.21 -13.01 9.74
C ASN A 395 37.07 -13.47 10.67
N CYS A 396 35.91 -12.84 10.56
CA CYS A 396 34.72 -13.19 11.32
C CYS A 396 34.17 -14.54 10.81
N PHE A 397 33.90 -14.65 9.51
CA PHE A 397 33.38 -15.89 8.92
C PHE A 397 34.37 -17.06 8.99
N SER A 398 35.68 -16.81 8.94
CA SER A 398 36.67 -17.89 9.05
C SER A 398 36.60 -18.60 10.41
N LYS A 399 36.23 -17.88 11.48
CA LYS A 399 36.04 -18.45 12.83
C LYS A 399 34.73 -19.22 12.97
N LEU A 400 33.73 -18.88 12.18
CA LEU A 400 32.38 -19.45 12.25
C LEU A 400 32.11 -20.51 11.18
N LYS A 401 33.12 -20.92 10.39
CA LYS A 401 32.95 -21.82 9.25
C LYS A 401 32.15 -23.09 9.57
N SER A 402 32.38 -23.69 10.75
CA SER A 402 31.66 -24.90 11.20
C SER A 402 30.27 -24.62 11.81
N GLN A 403 29.94 -23.36 12.11
CA GLN A 403 28.70 -22.95 12.77
C GLN A 403 27.69 -22.32 11.81
N LEU A 404 28.09 -21.99 10.58
CA LEU A 404 27.23 -21.30 9.61
C LEU A 404 25.98 -22.10 9.23
N GLY A 405 26.05 -23.43 9.27
CA GLY A 405 24.93 -24.31 8.98
C GLY A 405 24.59 -24.37 7.48
N VAL A 406 23.34 -24.71 7.17
CA VAL A 406 22.89 -24.98 5.79
C VAL A 406 22.42 -23.74 5.04
N GLY A 407 22.21 -22.62 5.71
CA GLY A 407 21.74 -21.37 5.10
C GLY A 407 21.97 -20.14 5.99
N PHE A 408 22.02 -18.97 5.35
CA PHE A 408 22.37 -17.71 6.00
C PHE A 408 21.33 -16.61 5.74
N LEU A 409 20.64 -16.19 6.80
CA LEU A 409 19.75 -15.03 6.77
C LEU A 409 20.59 -13.74 6.90
N THR A 410 20.88 -13.11 5.78
CA THR A 410 21.83 -11.98 5.69
C THR A 410 21.16 -10.64 5.98
N THR A 411 21.94 -9.56 5.99
CA THR A 411 21.50 -8.18 6.29
C THR A 411 20.51 -7.60 5.27
N PRO A 412 19.70 -6.58 5.61
CA PRO A 412 18.98 -5.77 4.62
C PRO A 412 19.89 -4.80 3.84
N ALA A 413 21.11 -4.51 4.32
CA ALA A 413 22.02 -3.61 3.64
C ALA A 413 22.65 -4.26 2.40
N ALA A 414 22.26 -3.83 1.20
CA ALA A 414 22.71 -4.45 -0.05
C ALA A 414 24.24 -4.47 -0.27
N PRO A 415 25.00 -3.39 -0.02
CA PRO A 415 26.47 -3.44 -0.13
C PRO A 415 27.07 -4.51 0.78
N THR A 416 26.49 -4.67 1.98
CA THR A 416 26.93 -5.65 2.96
C THR A 416 26.55 -7.07 2.58
N CYS A 417 25.39 -7.29 1.95
CA CYS A 417 25.03 -8.58 1.34
C CYS A 417 26.06 -9.02 0.30
N ILE A 418 26.39 -8.13 -0.65
CA ILE A 418 27.37 -8.41 -1.71
C ILE A 418 28.72 -8.76 -1.09
N GLY A 419 29.16 -7.97 -0.11
CA GLY A 419 30.40 -8.21 0.61
C GLY A 419 30.44 -9.55 1.34
N ASN A 420 29.36 -9.92 2.02
CA ASN A 420 29.24 -11.21 2.73
C ASN A 420 29.36 -12.40 1.77
N ILE A 421 28.67 -12.33 0.63
CA ILE A 421 28.74 -13.36 -0.42
C ILE A 421 30.19 -13.51 -0.92
N ILE A 422 30.86 -12.40 -1.23
CA ILE A 422 32.26 -12.42 -1.68
C ILE A 422 33.18 -13.03 -0.61
N SER A 423 33.01 -12.66 0.66
CA SER A 423 33.83 -13.19 1.75
C SER A 423 33.62 -14.68 1.97
N LEU A 424 32.40 -15.19 1.89
CA LEU A 424 32.10 -16.63 2.04
C LEU A 424 32.61 -17.45 0.85
N ARG A 425 32.45 -16.95 -0.38
CA ARG A 425 33.07 -17.58 -1.58
C ARG A 425 34.58 -17.73 -1.44
N ARG A 426 35.27 -16.70 -0.90
CA ARG A 426 36.71 -16.78 -0.62
C ARG A 426 37.09 -17.87 0.39
N LEU A 427 36.17 -18.24 1.28
CA LEU A 427 36.35 -19.33 2.26
C LEU A 427 35.93 -20.71 1.72
N GLY A 428 35.50 -20.78 0.45
CA GLY A 428 34.98 -21.99 -0.19
C GLY A 428 33.58 -22.38 0.30
N ILE A 429 32.77 -21.40 0.72
CA ILE A 429 31.43 -21.61 1.28
C ILE A 429 30.40 -20.98 0.32
N SER A 430 29.40 -21.76 -0.09
CA SER A 430 28.38 -21.36 -1.08
C SER A 430 26.95 -21.71 -0.62
N ILE A 431 26.67 -21.56 0.68
CA ILE A 431 25.33 -21.76 1.24
C ILE A 431 24.33 -20.71 0.72
N PRO A 432 23.02 -20.95 0.71
CA PRO A 432 22.02 -19.95 0.34
C PRO A 432 22.05 -18.73 1.27
N HIS A 433 21.98 -17.53 0.67
CA HIS A 433 21.86 -16.24 1.35
C HIS A 433 20.46 -15.68 1.11
N ILE A 434 19.69 -15.44 2.17
CA ILE A 434 18.34 -14.88 2.05
C ILE A 434 18.27 -13.56 2.79
N SER A 435 17.89 -12.49 2.09
CA SER A 435 17.66 -11.18 2.69
C SER A 435 16.18 -10.83 2.76
N GLU A 436 15.77 -10.26 3.88
CA GLU A 436 14.43 -9.74 4.10
C GLU A 436 14.16 -8.43 3.35
N ASN A 437 15.18 -7.58 3.16
CA ASN A 437 14.97 -6.22 2.66
C ASN A 437 16.24 -5.61 2.02
N ALA A 438 16.84 -6.30 1.04
CA ALA A 438 17.93 -5.76 0.23
C ALA A 438 17.44 -5.34 -1.17
N PRO A 439 16.91 -4.12 -1.36
CA PRO A 439 16.21 -3.72 -2.58
C PRO A 439 17.14 -3.36 -3.75
N ALA A 440 18.47 -3.45 -3.61
CA ALA A 440 19.38 -3.00 -4.66
C ALA A 440 19.22 -3.81 -5.96
N PRO A 441 19.13 -3.13 -7.13
CA PRO A 441 19.01 -3.81 -8.43
C PRO A 441 20.19 -4.74 -8.76
N ALA A 442 21.41 -4.43 -8.32
CA ALA A 442 22.61 -5.23 -8.57
C ALA A 442 22.49 -6.68 -8.06
N LEU A 443 21.74 -6.92 -6.98
CA LEU A 443 21.53 -8.26 -6.41
C LEU A 443 20.54 -9.12 -7.21
N THR A 444 19.88 -8.56 -8.23
CA THR A 444 18.87 -9.26 -9.04
C THR A 444 19.49 -10.28 -9.99
N ASP A 445 20.77 -10.10 -10.35
CA ASP A 445 21.50 -10.97 -11.26
C ASP A 445 21.82 -12.33 -10.62
N LYS A 446 21.07 -13.35 -11.05
CA LYS A 446 21.20 -14.75 -10.63
C LYS A 446 22.50 -15.40 -11.09
N VAL A 447 23.12 -14.92 -12.17
CA VAL A 447 24.40 -15.46 -12.65
C VAL A 447 25.54 -14.93 -11.79
N ALA A 448 25.51 -13.65 -11.43
CA ALA A 448 26.51 -13.06 -10.54
C ALA A 448 26.38 -13.57 -9.09
N TYR A 449 25.15 -13.77 -8.61
CA TYR A 449 24.84 -14.16 -7.23
C TYR A 449 23.85 -15.36 -7.16
N PRO A 450 24.23 -16.56 -7.64
CA PRO A 450 23.35 -17.73 -7.69
C PRO A 450 22.83 -18.20 -6.32
N GLU A 451 23.59 -18.02 -5.24
CA GLU A 451 23.23 -18.36 -3.88
C GLU A 451 22.33 -17.33 -3.19
N PHE A 452 22.13 -16.15 -3.78
CA PHE A 452 21.36 -15.07 -3.18
C PHE A 452 19.88 -15.09 -3.57
N MET A 453 19.01 -14.85 -2.60
CA MET A 453 17.58 -14.67 -2.75
C MET A 453 17.08 -13.57 -1.82
N ARG A 454 15.96 -12.94 -2.16
CA ARG A 454 15.24 -12.02 -1.27
C ARG A 454 13.74 -12.15 -1.39
N VAL A 455 13.04 -11.86 -0.30
CA VAL A 455 11.56 -11.95 -0.21
C VAL A 455 10.84 -10.64 -0.58
N ILE A 456 11.56 -9.70 -1.19
CA ILE A 456 11.03 -8.44 -1.73
C ILE A 456 11.44 -8.25 -3.19
N LYS A 457 10.82 -7.27 -3.86
CA LYS A 457 11.25 -6.79 -5.18
C LYS A 457 12.42 -5.80 -5.06
N ASP A 458 13.16 -5.55 -6.14
CA ASP A 458 14.11 -4.42 -6.16
C ASP A 458 13.39 -3.06 -6.16
N SER A 459 14.14 -2.01 -5.82
CA SER A 459 13.65 -0.64 -5.72
C SER A 459 13.08 -0.07 -7.02
N ARG A 460 13.43 -0.58 -8.20
CA ARG A 460 12.83 -0.13 -9.47
C ARG A 460 11.35 -0.50 -9.55
N TYR A 461 10.94 -1.55 -8.83
CA TYR A 461 9.52 -1.91 -8.72
C TYR A 461 8.74 -0.79 -8.02
N ASN A 462 9.28 -0.20 -6.95
CA ASN A 462 8.68 0.94 -6.25
C ASN A 462 8.55 2.14 -7.20
N THR A 463 9.58 2.40 -8.03
CA THR A 463 9.52 3.43 -9.08
C THR A 463 8.42 3.15 -10.10
N GLY A 464 8.23 1.90 -10.52
CA GLY A 464 7.14 1.50 -11.42
C GLY A 464 5.74 1.81 -10.85
N VAL A 465 5.57 1.62 -9.54
CA VAL A 465 4.32 1.99 -8.86
C VAL A 465 4.15 3.50 -8.78
N LEU A 466 5.20 4.26 -8.46
CA LEU A 466 5.15 5.73 -8.48
C LEU A 466 4.76 6.25 -9.87
N PHE A 467 5.34 5.70 -10.93
CA PHE A 467 4.96 6.04 -12.31
C PHE A 467 3.50 5.70 -12.60
N SER A 468 3.00 4.56 -12.13
CA SER A 468 1.59 4.18 -12.28
C SER A 468 0.66 5.16 -11.55
N LEU A 469 1.07 5.69 -10.39
CA LEU A 469 0.32 6.72 -9.68
C LEU A 469 0.25 8.03 -10.47
N LEU A 470 1.33 8.46 -11.13
CA LEU A 470 1.30 9.63 -12.00
C LEU A 470 0.23 9.50 -13.08
N ALA A 471 0.13 8.33 -13.70
CA ALA A 471 -0.88 8.04 -14.72
C ALA A 471 -2.31 8.04 -14.15
N VAL A 472 -2.52 7.42 -12.97
CA VAL A 472 -3.84 7.39 -12.31
C VAL A 472 -4.35 8.79 -11.94
N PHE A 473 -3.46 9.66 -11.45
CA PHE A 473 -3.82 11.04 -11.10
C PHE A 473 -3.76 12.03 -12.26
N ASN A 474 -3.40 11.57 -13.47
CA ASN A 474 -3.20 12.42 -14.64
C ASN A 474 -2.19 13.56 -14.40
N TRP A 475 -1.16 13.30 -13.61
CA TRP A 475 -0.04 14.23 -13.39
C TRP A 475 0.98 14.09 -14.51
N LYS A 476 1.24 15.18 -15.22
CA LYS A 476 2.12 15.20 -16.40
C LYS A 476 3.41 15.96 -16.14
N ASN A 477 3.45 16.85 -15.17
CA ASN A 477 4.62 17.64 -14.85
C ASN A 477 5.18 17.20 -13.50
N ILE A 478 6.46 16.84 -13.47
CA ILE A 478 7.14 16.39 -12.25
C ILE A 478 8.50 17.08 -12.10
N ILE A 479 8.97 17.14 -10.86
CA ILE A 479 10.34 17.47 -10.46
C ILE A 479 10.99 16.21 -9.91
N VAL A 480 12.26 15.98 -10.24
CA VAL A 480 12.98 14.79 -9.76
C VAL A 480 14.30 15.19 -9.14
N PHE A 481 14.57 14.66 -7.95
CA PHE A 481 15.89 14.73 -7.32
C PHE A 481 16.35 13.32 -6.94
N TYR A 482 17.63 13.03 -7.16
CA TYR A 482 18.20 11.74 -6.83
C TYR A 482 19.62 11.88 -6.28
N GLU A 483 19.96 11.02 -5.33
CA GLU A 483 21.31 10.94 -4.76
C GLU A 483 22.26 10.19 -5.70
N ASN A 484 23.55 10.54 -5.69
CA ASN A 484 24.60 9.82 -6.41
C ASN A 484 24.96 8.45 -5.77
N SER A 485 23.97 7.60 -5.50
CA SER A 485 24.16 6.25 -4.95
C SER A 485 23.47 5.19 -5.80
N THR A 486 23.98 3.95 -5.80
CA THR A 486 23.59 2.91 -6.77
C THR A 486 22.08 2.64 -6.83
N GLY A 487 21.39 2.67 -5.69
CA GLY A 487 19.93 2.46 -5.61
C GLY A 487 19.14 3.60 -6.27
N PRO A 488 19.20 4.82 -5.73
CA PRO A 488 18.67 6.04 -6.34
C PRO A 488 18.92 6.22 -7.83
N ILE A 489 20.17 6.04 -8.28
CA ILE A 489 20.52 6.17 -9.71
C ILE A 489 19.73 5.15 -10.54
N SER A 490 19.70 3.89 -10.11
CA SER A 490 18.97 2.84 -10.83
C SER A 490 17.46 3.12 -10.88
N CYS A 491 16.89 3.68 -9.82
CA CYS A 491 15.49 4.11 -9.77
C CYS A 491 15.22 5.26 -10.76
N TYR A 492 16.09 6.27 -10.79
CA TYR A 492 15.98 7.40 -11.70
C TYR A 492 16.12 6.99 -13.18
N GLU A 493 17.11 6.16 -13.51
CA GLU A 493 17.28 5.64 -14.87
C GLU A 493 16.07 4.81 -15.33
N TYR A 494 15.50 4.02 -14.42
CA TYR A 494 14.28 3.27 -14.69
C TYR A 494 13.08 4.19 -14.92
N LEU A 495 12.94 5.26 -14.12
CA LEU A 495 11.92 6.29 -14.32
C LEU A 495 12.05 6.96 -15.70
N LEU A 496 13.26 7.38 -16.09
CA LEU A 496 13.51 7.97 -17.41
C LEU A 496 13.09 7.04 -18.55
N LYS A 497 13.40 5.75 -18.43
CA LYS A 497 13.01 4.74 -19.43
C LYS A 497 11.49 4.65 -19.59
N MET A 498 10.73 4.73 -18.50
CA MET A 498 9.27 4.72 -18.54
C MET A 498 8.70 6.02 -19.12
N ILE A 499 9.27 7.16 -18.73
CA ILE A 499 8.82 8.49 -19.16
C ILE A 499 9.01 8.71 -20.66
N ASN A 500 10.10 8.21 -21.25
CA ASN A 500 10.41 8.39 -22.68
C ASN A 500 9.30 7.94 -23.65
N ASN A 501 8.37 7.08 -23.20
CA ASN A 501 7.24 6.59 -23.99
C ASN A 501 5.90 7.26 -23.61
N THR A 502 5.94 8.38 -22.88
CA THR A 502 4.74 9.07 -22.34
C THR A 502 4.81 10.59 -22.50
N SER A 503 3.72 11.27 -22.17
CA SER A 503 3.64 12.74 -22.15
C SER A 503 4.07 13.36 -20.82
N ILE A 504 4.82 12.64 -19.97
CA ILE A 504 5.28 13.16 -18.68
C ILE A 504 6.56 13.98 -18.90
N ASN A 505 6.59 15.19 -18.35
CA ASN A 505 7.69 16.14 -18.44
C ASN A 505 8.39 16.30 -17.08
N ILE A 506 9.74 16.29 -17.09
CA ILE A 506 10.56 16.59 -15.92
C ILE A 506 11.00 18.05 -16.01
N GLY A 507 10.48 18.91 -15.14
CA GLY A 507 10.64 20.36 -15.27
C GLY A 507 11.98 20.93 -14.86
N ASN A 508 12.74 20.27 -13.98
CA ASN A 508 14.09 20.71 -13.61
C ASN A 508 15.16 20.18 -14.56
N ASP A 509 16.22 20.97 -14.78
CA ASP A 509 17.29 20.64 -15.72
C ASP A 509 18.05 19.37 -15.29
N PRO A 510 18.48 18.49 -16.22
CA PRO A 510 19.28 17.31 -15.86
C PRO A 510 20.48 17.56 -14.95
N SER A 511 21.15 18.71 -15.08
CA SER A 511 22.30 19.11 -14.25
C SER A 511 21.93 19.48 -12.81
N GLU A 512 20.65 19.77 -12.54
CA GLU A 512 20.13 20.19 -11.24
C GLU A 512 19.52 19.04 -10.43
N ARG A 513 19.34 17.86 -11.04
CA ARG A 513 18.64 16.71 -10.43
C ARG A 513 19.52 15.92 -9.44
N LEU A 514 20.84 15.96 -9.62
CA LEU A 514 21.80 15.14 -8.87
C LEU A 514 22.16 15.79 -7.54
N ILE A 515 21.96 15.07 -6.45
CA ILE A 515 22.37 15.46 -5.10
C ILE A 515 23.53 14.58 -4.64
N LYS A 516 24.49 15.15 -3.90
CA LYS A 516 25.62 14.37 -3.36
C LYS A 516 25.18 13.37 -2.28
N ILE A 517 25.98 12.33 -2.11
CA ILE A 517 25.83 11.38 -1.01
C ILE A 517 26.07 12.09 0.33
N ASN A 518 25.29 11.76 1.36
CA ASN A 518 25.40 12.35 2.70
C ASN A 518 25.19 13.89 2.70
N TYR A 519 24.22 14.37 1.93
CA TYR A 519 23.75 15.76 1.98
C TYR A 519 23.44 16.21 3.42
N ARG A 520 23.86 17.44 3.76
CA ARG A 520 23.61 18.13 5.05
C ARG A 520 23.22 19.58 4.80
N HIS A 521 22.67 20.26 5.81
CA HIS A 521 22.30 21.69 5.73
C HIS A 521 23.47 22.62 5.36
N THR A 522 24.72 22.23 5.63
CA THR A 522 25.92 22.98 5.20
C THR A 522 26.06 23.07 3.67
N ASP A 523 25.34 22.22 2.94
CA ASP A 523 25.36 22.15 1.49
C ASP A 523 24.26 22.99 0.85
N TYR A 524 23.36 23.58 1.65
CA TYR A 524 22.22 24.36 1.19
C TYR A 524 22.59 25.39 0.11
N GLU A 525 23.61 26.23 0.37
CA GLU A 525 24.01 27.28 -0.59
C GLU A 525 24.48 26.73 -1.94
N GLN A 526 25.01 25.50 -2.00
CA GLN A 526 25.39 24.85 -3.26
C GLN A 526 24.15 24.45 -4.10
N TYR A 527 23.08 23.98 -3.45
CA TYR A 527 21.90 23.42 -4.13
C TYR A 527 20.70 24.37 -4.18
N LYS A 528 20.77 25.49 -3.47
CA LYS A 528 19.77 26.55 -3.47
C LYS A 528 19.37 27.02 -4.87
N PRO A 529 20.27 27.20 -5.86
CA PRO A 529 19.85 27.56 -7.22
C PRO A 529 18.92 26.51 -7.85
N ALA A 530 19.23 25.21 -7.70
CA ALA A 530 18.40 24.12 -8.19
C ALA A 530 17.03 24.07 -7.48
N MET A 531 17.01 24.33 -6.16
CA MET A 531 15.76 24.41 -5.39
C MET A 531 14.90 25.59 -5.85
N VAL A 532 15.50 26.78 -6.00
CA VAL A 532 14.81 27.98 -6.50
C VAL A 532 14.26 27.74 -7.91
N ASN A 533 15.02 27.10 -8.80
CA ASN A 533 14.54 26.77 -10.15
C ASN A 533 13.39 25.77 -10.13
N ALA A 534 13.43 24.76 -9.24
CA ALA A 534 12.31 23.85 -9.03
C ALA A 534 11.05 24.59 -8.53
N ILE A 535 11.19 25.52 -7.57
CA ILE A 535 10.07 26.35 -7.09
C ILE A 535 9.50 27.23 -8.22
N ASN A 536 10.39 27.89 -8.98
CA ASN A 536 10.03 28.77 -10.08
C ASN A 536 9.34 28.03 -11.24
N SER A 537 9.55 26.72 -11.37
CA SER A 537 8.83 25.89 -12.35
C SER A 537 7.33 25.78 -12.07
N ARG A 538 6.90 26.07 -10.82
CA ARG A 538 5.52 25.94 -10.34
C ARG A 538 4.95 24.53 -10.49
N ILE A 539 5.79 23.51 -10.65
CA ILE A 539 5.38 22.11 -10.66
C ILE A 539 5.23 21.64 -9.22
N ARG A 540 4.12 20.97 -8.91
CA ARG A 540 3.76 20.52 -7.55
C ARG A 540 4.26 19.11 -7.23
N ILE A 541 4.48 18.25 -8.22
CA ILE A 541 4.78 16.83 -7.98
C ILE A 541 6.29 16.62 -7.93
N PHE A 542 6.83 16.21 -6.77
CA PHE A 542 8.26 15.98 -6.56
C PHE A 542 8.53 14.51 -6.30
N ILE A 543 9.40 13.88 -7.09
CA ILE A 543 9.87 12.51 -6.86
C ILE A 543 11.27 12.58 -6.24
N ILE A 544 11.39 12.03 -5.03
CA ILE A 544 12.61 12.11 -4.23
C ILE A 544 13.24 10.71 -4.13
N PHE A 545 14.31 10.49 -4.90
CA PHE A 545 15.17 9.31 -4.79
C PHE A 545 16.41 9.61 -3.95
N ILE A 546 16.22 10.00 -2.70
CA ILE A 546 17.30 10.29 -1.75
C ILE A 546 17.14 9.34 -0.56
N ASN A 547 18.25 8.87 0.00
CA ASN A 547 18.22 8.00 1.17
C ASN A 547 18.18 8.81 2.48
N ALA A 548 17.58 8.25 3.52
CA ALA A 548 17.69 8.78 4.87
C ALA A 548 19.15 8.69 5.38
N PRO A 549 19.63 9.66 6.17
CA PRO A 549 18.93 10.86 6.64
C PRO A 549 19.01 12.06 5.68
N SER A 550 19.82 11.99 4.61
CA SER A 550 20.08 13.10 3.69
C SER A 550 18.83 13.71 3.06
N GLU A 551 17.81 12.89 2.83
CA GLU A 551 16.52 13.37 2.32
C GLU A 551 15.83 14.37 3.26
N PHE A 552 15.97 14.24 4.58
CA PHE A 552 15.30 15.12 5.52
C PHE A 552 15.94 16.51 5.51
N TYR A 553 17.28 16.58 5.55
CA TYR A 553 17.97 17.86 5.39
C TYR A 553 17.65 18.52 4.05
N PHE A 554 17.55 17.73 2.99
CA PHE A 554 17.22 18.26 1.66
C PHE A 554 15.78 18.81 1.58
N ILE A 555 14.81 18.16 2.21
CA ILE A 555 13.41 18.63 2.29
C ILE A 555 13.29 19.86 3.21
N GLU A 556 14.05 19.90 4.31
CA GLU A 556 14.12 21.08 5.17
C GLU A 556 14.62 22.31 4.40
N ASP A 557 15.65 22.14 3.58
CA ASP A 557 16.21 23.24 2.79
C ASP A 557 15.21 23.77 1.76
N PHE A 558 14.33 22.91 1.23
CA PHE A 558 13.21 23.34 0.39
C PHE A 558 12.21 24.23 1.14
N TYR A 559 11.93 23.90 2.40
CA TYR A 559 11.12 24.74 3.27
C TYR A 559 11.82 26.09 3.50
N ASP A 560 13.13 26.09 3.77
CA ASP A 560 13.90 27.33 3.97
C ASP A 560 14.06 28.16 2.67
N THR A 561 13.93 27.53 1.50
CA THR A 561 13.88 28.22 0.19
C THR A 561 12.52 28.87 -0.09
N GLY A 562 11.46 28.45 0.61
CA GLY A 562 10.14 29.08 0.53
C GLY A 562 8.98 28.14 0.24
N LEU A 563 9.20 26.83 0.03
CA LEU A 563 8.08 25.89 -0.12
C LEU A 563 7.30 25.76 1.20
N ARG A 564 5.98 25.75 1.10
CA ARG A 564 5.05 25.55 2.21
C ARG A 564 4.11 24.38 1.92
N ARG A 565 3.26 24.06 2.89
CA ARG A 565 2.23 23.02 2.75
C ARG A 565 1.37 23.26 1.51
N GLY A 566 1.31 22.27 0.63
CA GLY A 566 0.49 22.31 -0.59
C GLY A 566 1.19 22.85 -1.83
N ASP A 567 2.38 23.44 -1.68
CA ASP A 567 3.19 23.84 -2.83
C ASP A 567 3.84 22.63 -3.49
N ALA A 568 4.15 21.60 -2.70
CA ALA A 568 4.71 20.33 -3.17
C ALA A 568 3.95 19.12 -2.63
N ILE A 569 3.83 18.09 -3.45
CA ILE A 569 3.43 16.73 -3.08
C ILE A 569 4.64 15.85 -3.34
N LEU A 570 5.23 15.33 -2.26
CA LEU A 570 6.43 14.51 -2.34
C LEU A 570 6.04 13.04 -2.58
N LEU A 571 6.72 12.39 -3.49
CA LEU A 571 6.57 10.98 -3.82
C LEU A 571 7.83 10.24 -3.42
N PHE A 572 7.69 9.37 -2.41
CA PHE A 572 8.78 8.57 -1.87
C PHE A 572 8.67 7.11 -2.27
N TYR A 573 9.82 6.51 -2.54
CA TYR A 573 9.93 5.11 -2.94
C TYR A 573 10.23 4.15 -1.79
N LEU A 574 10.33 4.63 -0.53
CA LEU A 574 10.58 3.84 0.69
C LEU A 574 9.90 4.50 1.90
N ARG A 575 9.56 3.72 2.94
CA ARG A 575 8.96 4.22 4.20
C ARG A 575 9.84 5.23 4.95
N LYS A 576 9.19 6.24 5.54
CA LYS A 576 9.78 7.44 6.15
C LYS A 576 9.40 7.64 7.62
N ALA A 577 8.23 7.17 8.07
CA ALA A 577 7.69 7.50 9.38
C ALA A 577 8.65 7.17 10.54
N TYR A 578 9.34 6.03 10.48
CA TYR A 578 10.27 5.63 11.55
C TYR A 578 11.46 6.60 11.69
N ALA A 579 12.01 7.07 10.56
CA ALA A 579 13.21 7.90 10.57
C ALA A 579 12.93 9.36 11.00
N ILE A 580 11.69 9.85 10.80
CA ILE A 580 11.27 11.17 11.28
C ILE A 580 11.13 11.19 12.82
N ILE A 581 10.62 10.09 13.41
CA ILE A 581 10.40 9.99 14.87
C ILE A 581 11.73 10.03 15.64
N THR A 582 12.83 9.62 15.00
CA THR A 582 14.16 9.59 15.63
C THR A 582 14.91 10.92 15.58
N GLU A 583 14.36 11.97 14.93
CA GLU A 583 15.02 13.27 14.84
C GLU A 583 14.83 14.07 16.15
N PRO A 584 15.92 14.46 16.84
CA PRO A 584 15.81 15.14 18.14
C PRO A 584 15.37 16.62 18.06
N ASP A 585 15.54 17.31 16.92
CA ASP A 585 15.18 18.72 16.79
C ASP A 585 13.70 18.91 16.40
N LEU A 586 12.87 19.28 17.39
CA LEU A 586 11.45 19.58 17.22
C LEU A 586 11.17 20.70 16.20
N THR A 587 12.11 21.62 15.98
CA THR A 587 11.94 22.73 15.02
C THR A 587 12.05 22.22 13.60
N GLN A 588 13.07 21.39 13.33
CA GLN A 588 13.24 20.72 12.03
C GLN A 588 12.06 19.81 11.74
N VAL A 589 11.64 19.03 12.74
CA VAL A 589 10.48 18.14 12.64
C VAL A 589 9.22 18.91 12.24
N LYS A 590 8.97 20.12 12.78
CA LYS A 590 7.83 20.95 12.37
C LYS A 590 7.89 21.40 10.91
N LYS A 591 9.07 21.83 10.42
CA LYS A 591 9.26 22.22 9.01
C LYS A 591 8.99 21.05 8.07
N LEU A 592 9.57 19.88 8.39
CA LEU A 592 9.36 18.64 7.64
C LEU A 592 7.88 18.23 7.65
N MET A 593 7.23 18.34 8.81
CA MET A 593 5.81 18.00 8.96
C MET A 593 4.91 18.85 8.09
N GLU A 594 5.20 20.15 7.99
CA GLU A 594 4.43 21.04 7.15
C GLU A 594 4.55 20.67 5.67
N LEU A 595 5.76 20.42 5.19
CA LEU A 595 6.02 20.16 3.77
C LEU A 595 5.64 18.74 3.33
N MET A 596 5.79 17.74 4.21
CA MET A 596 5.51 16.33 3.89
C MET A 596 4.02 15.96 4.06
N TYR A 597 3.18 16.82 4.63
CA TYR A 597 1.77 16.51 4.86
C TYR A 597 1.03 16.24 3.53
N GLY A 598 0.34 15.09 3.43
CA GLY A 598 -0.36 14.68 2.20
C GLY A 598 0.55 14.09 1.11
N SER A 599 1.86 13.93 1.39
CA SER A 599 2.79 13.25 0.50
C SER A 599 2.56 11.74 0.46
N ILE A 600 2.97 11.11 -0.64
CA ILE A 600 2.74 9.68 -0.89
C ILE A 600 4.05 8.91 -0.69
N VAL A 601 3.94 7.77 -0.05
CA VAL A 601 5.01 6.80 0.13
C VAL A 601 4.58 5.48 -0.46
N VAL A 602 5.43 4.84 -1.26
CA VAL A 602 5.21 3.47 -1.73
C VAL A 602 6.26 2.54 -1.17
N ASP A 603 5.82 1.42 -0.61
CA ASP A 603 6.71 0.35 -0.13
C ASP A 603 5.99 -1.00 -0.11
N ASN A 604 6.72 -2.09 0.15
CA ASN A 604 6.17 -3.44 0.24
C ASN A 604 5.15 -3.52 1.37
N GLN A 605 4.00 -4.17 1.11
CA GLN A 605 2.96 -4.38 2.11
C GLN A 605 3.34 -5.55 3.04
N ASP A 606 3.31 -5.30 4.35
CA ASP A 606 3.43 -6.32 5.39
C ASP A 606 2.05 -6.85 5.82
N TRP A 607 2.03 -8.02 6.46
CA TRP A 607 0.85 -8.61 7.10
C TRP A 607 -0.37 -8.71 6.16
N VAL A 608 -0.16 -9.25 4.96
CA VAL A 608 -1.15 -9.37 3.89
C VAL A 608 -2.09 -10.55 4.12
N GLY A 609 -3.40 -10.31 3.96
CA GLY A 609 -4.43 -11.34 4.01
C GLY A 609 -4.72 -11.86 5.42
N SER A 610 -5.66 -12.79 5.53
CA SER A 610 -6.09 -13.34 6.83
C SER A 610 -4.96 -14.05 7.57
N TYR A 611 -4.10 -14.78 6.86
CA TYR A 611 -2.93 -15.45 7.45
C TYR A 611 -1.93 -14.44 8.02
N GLY A 612 -1.58 -13.39 7.27
CA GLY A 612 -0.69 -12.34 7.74
C GLY A 612 -1.23 -11.57 8.94
N GLN A 613 -2.53 -11.22 8.95
CA GLN A 613 -3.14 -10.52 10.10
C GLN A 613 -3.16 -11.39 11.37
N ARG A 614 -3.46 -12.69 11.25
CA ARG A 614 -3.37 -13.61 12.40
C ARG A 614 -1.95 -13.68 12.97
N LEU A 615 -0.94 -13.83 12.11
CA LEU A 615 0.46 -13.84 12.55
C LEU A 615 0.88 -12.51 13.17
N LYS A 616 0.35 -11.38 12.68
CA LYS A 616 0.59 -10.06 13.29
C LYS A 616 0.07 -10.00 14.71
N GLU A 617 -1.15 -10.47 14.96
CA GLU A 617 -1.76 -10.50 16.29
C GLU A 617 -0.97 -11.38 17.27
N GLU A 618 -0.60 -12.59 16.84
CA GLU A 618 0.25 -13.50 17.62
C GLU A 618 1.62 -12.90 17.90
N TYR A 619 2.23 -12.26 16.89
CA TYR A 619 3.51 -11.62 17.02
C TYR A 619 3.48 -10.44 18.00
N ILE A 620 2.48 -9.55 17.91
CA ILE A 620 2.29 -8.43 18.85
C ILE A 620 2.08 -8.95 20.27
N LYS A 621 1.34 -10.05 20.44
CA LYS A 621 1.14 -10.69 21.74
C LYS A 621 2.46 -11.15 22.36
N ASN A 622 3.38 -11.68 21.54
CA ASN A 622 4.65 -12.23 22.01
C ASN A 622 5.77 -11.17 22.18
N TYR A 623 5.74 -10.08 21.40
CA TYR A 623 6.84 -9.10 21.35
C TYR A 623 6.43 -7.64 21.66
N GLY A 624 5.15 -7.38 21.93
CA GLY A 624 4.63 -6.11 22.45
C GLY A 624 4.40 -4.99 21.42
N SER A 625 5.03 -5.01 20.25
CA SER A 625 4.83 -4.00 19.20
C SER A 625 5.05 -4.57 17.80
N ASP A 626 4.36 -3.99 16.81
CA ASP A 626 4.59 -4.26 15.40
C ASP A 626 5.54 -3.19 14.83
N ILE A 627 6.78 -3.60 14.54
CA ILE A 627 7.76 -2.75 13.86
C ILE A 627 7.89 -3.23 12.41
N ILE A 628 8.09 -2.27 11.52
CA ILE A 628 8.21 -2.44 10.08
C ILE A 628 9.25 -3.52 9.74
N TYR A 629 8.99 -4.29 8.69
CA TYR A 629 9.85 -5.32 8.10
C TYR A 629 10.03 -6.63 8.89
N ARG A 630 9.46 -6.76 10.09
CA ARG A 630 9.48 -8.04 10.85
C ARG A 630 8.79 -9.17 10.09
N CYS A 631 7.73 -8.85 9.35
CA CYS A 631 7.07 -9.82 8.48
C CYS A 631 8.00 -10.35 7.37
N PHE A 632 8.76 -9.49 6.68
CA PHE A 632 9.70 -9.98 5.65
C PHE A 632 10.85 -10.80 6.25
N SER A 633 11.28 -10.50 7.47
CA SER A 633 12.24 -11.31 8.21
C SER A 633 11.68 -12.70 8.57
N PHE A 634 10.41 -12.76 8.97
CA PHE A 634 9.68 -14.02 9.14
C PHE A 634 9.60 -14.80 7.81
N ASP A 635 9.20 -14.15 6.72
CA ASP A 635 9.09 -14.80 5.41
C ASP A 635 10.44 -15.25 4.84
N ALA A 636 11.53 -14.53 5.10
CA ALA A 636 12.89 -14.94 4.74
C ALA A 636 13.31 -16.22 5.48
N ALA A 637 13.04 -16.29 6.78
CA ALA A 637 13.26 -17.51 7.58
C ALA A 637 12.36 -18.65 7.09
N MET A 638 11.06 -18.40 6.87
CA MET A 638 10.13 -19.40 6.39
C MET A 638 10.48 -19.89 4.98
N LEU A 639 11.04 -19.07 4.10
CA LEU A 639 11.55 -19.51 2.80
C LEU A 639 12.66 -20.55 3.01
N LEU A 640 13.64 -20.28 3.89
CA LEU A 640 14.70 -21.23 4.22
C LEU A 640 14.15 -22.53 4.80
N LEU A 641 13.26 -22.41 5.79
CA LEU A 641 12.68 -23.53 6.53
C LEU A 641 11.81 -24.43 5.65
N ASN A 642 10.96 -23.84 4.80
CA ASN A 642 10.22 -24.61 3.79
C ASN A 642 11.17 -25.24 2.77
N GLY A 643 12.31 -24.62 2.44
CA GLY A 643 13.32 -25.19 1.56
C GLY A 643 13.99 -26.42 2.17
N ILE A 644 14.34 -26.33 3.45
CA ILE A 644 14.85 -27.44 4.24
C ILE A 644 13.82 -28.57 4.26
N LYS A 645 12.57 -28.27 4.62
CA LYS A 645 11.47 -29.25 4.65
C LYS A 645 11.27 -29.92 3.30
N TYR A 646 11.16 -29.14 2.24
CA TYR A 646 10.95 -29.67 0.90
C TYR A 646 12.12 -30.57 0.47
N THR A 647 13.36 -30.17 0.74
CA THR A 647 14.55 -30.97 0.43
C THR A 647 14.56 -32.30 1.21
N ILE A 648 14.17 -32.26 2.48
CA ILE A 648 14.01 -33.45 3.34
C ILE A 648 12.89 -34.35 2.80
N ASP A 649 11.71 -33.79 2.50
CA ASP A 649 10.56 -34.52 1.99
C ASP A 649 10.85 -35.19 0.62
N GLN A 650 11.75 -34.61 -0.20
CA GLN A 650 12.23 -35.21 -1.45
C GLN A 650 13.30 -36.30 -1.25
N GLY A 651 13.81 -36.47 -0.04
CA GLY A 651 14.86 -37.43 0.23
C GLY A 651 16.25 -36.98 -0.23
N GLU A 652 16.46 -35.66 -0.29
CA GLU A 652 17.69 -35.06 -0.77
C GLU A 652 18.56 -34.55 0.38
N ASN A 653 19.83 -34.29 0.09
CA ASN A 653 20.76 -33.81 1.11
C ASN A 653 20.59 -32.30 1.34
N VAL A 654 19.97 -31.91 2.45
CA VAL A 654 19.83 -30.51 2.85
C VAL A 654 21.16 -29.77 3.05
N GLU A 655 22.24 -30.50 3.34
CA GLU A 655 23.58 -29.92 3.50
C GLU A 655 24.27 -29.62 2.16
N ASP A 656 23.72 -30.11 1.04
CA ASP A 656 24.20 -29.75 -0.30
C ASP A 656 23.64 -28.38 -0.69
N PRO A 657 24.48 -27.33 -0.77
CA PRO A 657 24.00 -25.99 -1.04
C PRO A 657 23.35 -25.84 -2.42
N ALA A 658 23.80 -26.61 -3.42
CA ALA A 658 23.30 -26.51 -4.78
C ALA A 658 21.87 -27.05 -4.86
N ILE A 659 21.62 -28.19 -4.22
CA ILE A 659 20.31 -28.81 -4.12
C ILE A 659 19.35 -27.91 -3.33
N LEU A 660 19.75 -27.49 -2.12
CA LEU A 660 18.91 -26.64 -1.28
C LEU A 660 18.56 -25.32 -2.00
N ASN A 661 19.53 -24.69 -2.67
CA ASN A 661 19.29 -23.47 -3.44
C ASN A 661 18.35 -23.69 -4.64
N ALA A 662 18.45 -24.82 -5.34
CA ALA A 662 17.51 -25.17 -6.41
C ALA A 662 16.08 -25.34 -5.86
N ASN A 663 15.94 -26.04 -4.74
CA ASN A 663 14.66 -26.26 -4.06
C ASN A 663 14.06 -24.95 -3.54
N LEU A 664 14.85 -24.08 -2.90
CA LEU A 664 14.41 -22.76 -2.43
C LEU A 664 13.80 -21.91 -3.56
N ARG A 665 14.34 -22.01 -4.78
CA ARG A 665 13.84 -21.28 -5.95
C ARG A 665 12.57 -21.88 -6.56
N ALA A 666 12.33 -23.17 -6.35
CA ALA A 666 11.11 -23.85 -6.82
C ALA A 666 9.92 -23.63 -5.86
N LEU A 667 10.16 -23.13 -4.65
CA LEU A 667 9.13 -22.98 -3.64
C LEU A 667 8.12 -21.87 -3.92
N ARG A 668 6.88 -22.17 -3.53
CA ARG A 668 5.79 -21.21 -3.43
C ARG A 668 4.96 -21.53 -2.18
N PHE A 669 4.85 -20.57 -1.27
CA PHE A 669 4.05 -20.70 -0.06
C PHE A 669 3.34 -19.39 0.29
N VAL A 670 2.39 -19.45 1.24
CA VAL A 670 1.74 -18.25 1.79
C VAL A 670 2.49 -17.84 3.04
N GLY A 671 3.21 -16.72 2.97
CA GLY A 671 3.87 -16.07 4.10
C GLY A 671 2.99 -14.97 4.71
N CYS A 672 3.52 -14.26 5.71
CA CYS A 672 2.82 -13.14 6.31
C CYS A 672 2.68 -11.94 5.35
N SER A 673 3.55 -11.81 4.34
CA SER A 673 3.46 -10.77 3.30
C SER A 673 2.72 -11.25 2.05
N GLY A 674 1.95 -12.35 2.14
CA GLY A 674 1.21 -12.95 1.03
C GLY A 674 1.98 -14.08 0.36
N ILE A 675 1.77 -14.31 -0.94
CA ILE A 675 2.43 -15.42 -1.65
C ILE A 675 3.92 -15.13 -1.83
N VAL A 676 4.78 -15.94 -1.23
CA VAL A 676 6.23 -15.87 -1.35
C VAL A 676 6.69 -16.94 -2.34
N SER A 677 7.39 -16.51 -3.39
CA SER A 677 8.11 -17.36 -4.33
C SER A 677 9.21 -16.55 -4.99
N VAL A 678 10.32 -17.19 -5.35
CA VAL A 678 11.44 -16.55 -6.04
C VAL A 678 11.17 -16.58 -7.55
N ASP A 679 11.44 -15.47 -8.23
CA ASP A 679 11.37 -15.41 -9.68
C ASP A 679 12.42 -16.37 -10.30
N PRO A 680 12.02 -17.32 -11.18
CA PRO A 680 12.96 -18.28 -11.76
C PRO A 680 14.15 -17.64 -12.49
N GLY A 681 13.94 -16.46 -13.08
CA GLY A 681 14.92 -15.72 -13.88
C GLY A 681 15.76 -14.72 -13.09
N SER A 682 15.51 -14.54 -11.78
CA SER A 682 16.22 -13.55 -10.98
C SER A 682 16.36 -13.97 -9.51
N ASN A 683 16.86 -13.07 -8.65
CA ASN A 683 17.03 -13.33 -7.21
C ASN A 683 15.96 -12.70 -6.33
N GLN A 684 14.93 -12.11 -6.94
CA GLN A 684 13.89 -11.39 -6.22
C GLN A 684 12.60 -12.20 -6.12
N ARG A 685 11.70 -11.74 -5.28
CA ARG A 685 10.35 -12.29 -5.21
C ARG A 685 9.62 -12.14 -6.56
N SER A 686 8.86 -13.15 -6.97
CA SER A 686 8.12 -13.16 -8.25
C SER A 686 7.00 -12.11 -8.30
N THR A 687 6.23 -11.99 -7.22
CA THR A 687 5.13 -11.03 -7.06
C THR A 687 5.19 -10.40 -5.68
N SER A 688 5.09 -9.07 -5.59
CA SER A 688 4.98 -8.36 -4.31
C SER A 688 3.81 -7.38 -4.39
N ILE A 689 3.03 -7.33 -3.32
CA ILE A 689 1.98 -6.33 -3.14
C ILE A 689 2.62 -5.12 -2.47
N MET A 690 2.42 -3.94 -3.05
CA MET A 690 2.93 -2.70 -2.50
C MET A 690 1.82 -1.95 -1.81
N SER A 691 2.09 -1.39 -0.65
CA SER A 691 1.20 -0.43 0.00
C SER A 691 1.49 0.97 -0.52
N ILE A 692 0.41 1.74 -0.70
CA ILE A 692 0.45 3.16 -1.00
C ILE A 692 0.02 3.86 0.29
N PHE A 693 0.95 4.55 0.92
CA PHE A 693 0.72 5.28 2.16
C PHE A 693 0.60 6.77 1.89
N ILE A 694 -0.26 7.44 2.65
CA ILE A 694 -0.29 8.91 2.75
C ILE A 694 0.26 9.31 4.10
N LEU A 695 1.13 10.32 4.08
CA LEU A 695 1.67 10.93 5.28
C LEU A 695 0.61 11.82 5.95
N LYS A 696 0.13 11.40 7.12
CA LYS A 696 -0.88 12.09 7.92
C LYS A 696 -0.30 12.60 9.24
N TRP A 697 -1.00 13.59 9.79
CA TRP A 697 -0.68 14.19 11.07
C TRP A 697 -1.48 13.56 12.22
N ASN A 698 -0.80 13.13 13.28
CA ASN A 698 -1.44 12.76 14.53
C ASN A 698 -1.36 13.93 15.51
N ALA A 699 -2.50 14.59 15.72
CA ALA A 699 -2.60 15.75 16.62
C ALA A 699 -2.27 15.43 18.09
N THR A 700 -2.43 14.16 18.51
CA THR A 700 -2.18 13.74 19.90
C THR A 700 -0.71 13.49 20.16
N THR A 701 -0.04 12.76 19.26
CA THR A 701 1.38 12.43 19.42
C THR A 701 2.30 13.52 18.88
N ASN A 702 1.75 14.48 18.12
CA ASN A 702 2.52 15.49 17.40
C ASN A 702 3.58 14.82 16.48
N LEU A 703 3.22 13.67 15.89
CA LEU A 703 4.07 12.88 15.00
C LEU A 703 3.35 12.59 13.68
N LEU A 704 4.16 12.49 12.63
CA LEU A 704 3.73 12.18 11.29
C LEU A 704 3.73 10.66 11.14
N TYR A 705 2.64 10.10 10.62
CA TYR A 705 2.49 8.66 10.48
C TYR A 705 2.02 8.31 9.07
N GLU A 706 2.37 7.10 8.64
CA GLU A 706 1.96 6.55 7.35
C GLU A 706 0.61 5.87 7.48
N PHE A 707 -0.40 6.45 6.83
CA PHE A 707 -1.72 5.86 6.71
C PHE A 707 -1.80 5.04 5.42
N SER A 708 -2.06 3.74 5.51
CA SER A 708 -2.23 2.89 4.32
C SER A 708 -3.51 3.29 3.58
N ALA A 709 -3.36 3.97 2.45
CA ALA A 709 -4.47 4.54 1.69
C ALA A 709 -4.88 3.64 0.51
N GLY A 710 -3.99 2.76 0.07
CA GLY A 710 -4.28 1.78 -0.97
C GLY A 710 -3.18 0.74 -1.11
N LYS A 711 -3.32 -0.09 -2.14
CA LYS A 711 -2.34 -1.08 -2.55
C LYS A 711 -2.17 -1.15 -4.06
N TYR A 712 -0.99 -1.59 -4.48
CA TYR A 712 -0.67 -1.97 -5.85
C TYR A 712 -0.42 -3.48 -5.92
N ASP A 713 -1.18 -4.17 -6.76
CA ASP A 713 -1.15 -5.63 -6.90
C ASP A 713 -1.26 -6.05 -8.37
N LEU A 714 -0.18 -6.63 -8.90
CA LEU A 714 -0.13 -7.16 -10.27
C LEU A 714 -1.10 -8.33 -10.50
N GLY A 715 -1.50 -9.04 -9.44
CA GLY A 715 -2.44 -10.15 -9.52
C GLY A 715 -3.92 -9.72 -9.46
N SER A 716 -4.19 -8.45 -9.17
CA SER A 716 -5.54 -7.89 -9.06
C SER A 716 -6.09 -7.44 -10.41
N VAL A 717 -7.42 -7.47 -10.57
CA VAL A 717 -8.12 -6.91 -11.75
C VAL A 717 -7.85 -5.42 -11.91
N GLN A 718 -7.75 -4.71 -10.78
CA GLN A 718 -7.32 -3.31 -10.72
C GLN A 718 -5.92 -3.26 -10.12
N LEU A 719 -4.95 -2.78 -10.92
CA LEU A 719 -3.55 -2.67 -10.51
C LEU A 719 -3.38 -1.84 -9.24
N ILE A 720 -4.12 -0.73 -9.13
CA ILE A 720 -4.15 0.14 -7.95
C ILE A 720 -5.55 0.11 -7.37
N GLN A 721 -5.64 -0.17 -6.07
CA GLN A 721 -6.88 -0.16 -5.30
C GLN A 721 -6.70 0.74 -4.08
N PHE A 722 -7.47 1.83 -4.01
CA PHE A 722 -7.54 2.66 -2.81
C PHE A 722 -8.61 2.13 -1.85
N TYR A 723 -8.29 2.06 -0.56
CA TYR A 723 -9.24 1.60 0.47
C TYR A 723 -10.25 2.69 0.82
N GLU A 724 -9.83 3.95 0.72
CA GLU A 724 -10.61 5.15 1.02
C GLU A 724 -10.26 6.27 0.02
N ASN A 725 -11.09 7.30 -0.05
CA ASN A 725 -10.75 8.51 -0.80
C ASN A 725 -9.52 9.17 -0.17
N LEU A 726 -8.56 9.57 -1.00
CA LEU A 726 -7.34 10.23 -0.55
C LEU A 726 -7.68 11.65 -0.08
N ILE A 727 -7.26 11.99 1.15
CA ILE A 727 -7.40 13.33 1.70
C ILE A 727 -6.07 14.05 1.50
N TRP A 728 -6.10 15.16 0.77
CA TRP A 728 -4.91 15.93 0.39
C TRP A 728 -4.58 17.03 1.39
N TYR A 729 -3.56 17.84 1.07
CA TYR A 729 -3.04 18.87 1.96
C TYR A 729 -4.06 19.93 2.36
N ASP A 730 -5.11 20.15 1.56
CA ASP A 730 -6.21 21.09 1.79
C ASP A 730 -7.43 20.45 2.46
N ASN A 731 -7.31 19.20 2.91
CA ASN A 731 -8.39 18.36 3.43
C ASN A 731 -9.50 18.04 2.43
N THR A 732 -9.28 18.25 1.13
CA THR A 732 -10.22 17.82 0.09
C THR A 732 -9.91 16.40 -0.39
N THR A 733 -10.88 15.80 -1.08
CA THR A 733 -10.70 14.52 -1.77
C THR A 733 -10.33 14.68 -3.25
N ASP A 734 -10.34 15.91 -3.75
CA ASP A 734 -10.08 16.20 -5.15
C ASP A 734 -8.58 16.11 -5.41
N THR A 735 -8.21 15.41 -6.49
CA THR A 735 -6.80 15.22 -6.85
C THR A 735 -6.18 16.60 -7.18
N PRO A 736 -5.11 17.02 -6.48
CA PRO A 736 -4.47 18.29 -6.75
C PRO A 736 -3.91 18.34 -8.17
N SER A 737 -3.92 19.53 -8.77
CA SER A 737 -3.20 19.78 -10.03
C SER A 737 -1.71 19.48 -9.87
N ASP A 738 -1.06 19.05 -10.95
CA ASP A 738 0.39 18.86 -11.03
C ASP A 738 1.17 20.19 -11.10
N THR A 739 0.47 21.32 -11.22
CA THR A 739 1.01 22.68 -11.24
C THR A 739 0.31 23.57 -10.23
N ILE A 740 1.07 24.50 -9.64
CA ILE A 740 0.54 25.57 -8.80
C ILE A 740 -0.04 26.65 -9.74
N PRO A 741 -1.34 26.96 -9.67
CA PRO A 741 -1.95 28.00 -10.50
C PRO A 741 -1.22 29.35 -10.29
N TYR A 742 -1.15 30.19 -11.32
CA TYR A 742 -0.61 31.55 -11.17
C TYR A 742 -1.46 32.31 -10.14
N ASP A 743 -0.82 32.80 -9.08
CA ASP A 743 -1.46 33.75 -8.19
C ASP A 743 -1.62 35.08 -8.93
N GLU A 744 -2.80 35.70 -8.82
CA GLU A 744 -3.12 36.97 -9.50
C GLU A 744 -2.27 38.16 -8.99
N CYS A 745 -1.61 37.99 -7.83
CA CYS A 745 -0.83 39.00 -7.14
C CYS A 745 0.68 38.72 -7.20
N PRO A 746 1.53 39.77 -7.21
CA PRO A 746 2.98 39.62 -7.33
C PRO A 746 3.67 39.21 -6.01
N PHE A 747 2.90 38.79 -5.01
CA PHE A 747 3.35 38.38 -3.69
C PHE A 747 2.42 37.29 -3.15
N ASP A 748 2.94 36.48 -2.23
CA ASP A 748 2.17 35.40 -1.61
C ASP A 748 0.99 35.93 -0.80
N LYS A 749 -0.16 35.27 -0.91
CA LYS A 749 -1.38 35.62 -0.14
C LYS A 749 -1.16 35.58 1.37
N GLY A 750 -0.19 34.80 1.86
CA GLY A 750 0.15 34.73 3.28
C GLY A 750 0.81 36.00 3.83
N LEU A 751 1.32 36.88 2.97
CA LEU A 751 1.88 38.18 3.36
C LEU A 751 0.82 39.28 3.44
N GLU A 752 -0.44 38.99 3.08
CA GLU A 752 -1.52 39.95 3.09
C GLU A 752 -1.99 40.23 4.52
N GLU A 753 -1.88 41.50 4.93
CA GLU A 753 -2.35 42.00 6.20
C GLU A 753 -3.31 43.19 6.00
N TYR A 754 -4.11 43.49 7.03
CA TYR A 754 -5.05 44.60 6.98
C TYR A 754 -4.36 45.95 7.28
N SER A 755 -4.40 46.88 6.33
CA SER A 755 -3.83 48.23 6.45
C SER A 755 -4.75 49.18 7.21
N LYS A 756 -4.48 49.36 8.51
CA LYS A 756 -5.18 50.36 9.34
C LYS A 756 -5.03 51.78 8.78
N LYS A 757 -3.87 52.12 8.19
CA LYS A 757 -3.60 53.46 7.65
C LYS A 757 -4.38 53.71 6.36
N GLY A 758 -4.39 52.76 5.43
CA GLY A 758 -5.14 52.89 4.20
C GLY A 758 -6.65 52.92 4.44
N ALA A 759 -7.15 52.06 5.34
CA ALA A 759 -8.54 52.14 5.81
C ALA A 759 -8.85 53.49 6.46
N GLY A 760 -7.93 54.05 7.26
CA GLY A 760 -8.06 55.40 7.85
C GLY A 760 -8.32 56.50 6.82
N ILE A 761 -7.60 56.49 5.70
CA ILE A 761 -7.80 57.47 4.61
C ILE A 761 -9.18 57.28 3.96
N LEU A 762 -9.59 56.04 3.71
CA LEU A 762 -10.91 55.75 3.17
C LEU A 762 -12.03 56.28 4.08
N TYR A 763 -11.91 56.10 5.40
CA TYR A 763 -12.87 56.64 6.37
C TYR A 763 -12.92 58.17 6.34
N CYS A 764 -11.76 58.85 6.32
CA CYS A 764 -11.69 60.31 6.26
C CYS A 764 -12.35 60.87 5.00
N ILE A 765 -12.05 60.30 3.82
CA ILE A 765 -12.63 60.72 2.54
C ILE A 765 -14.14 60.44 2.52
N SER A 766 -14.56 59.26 2.98
CA SER A 766 -15.97 58.88 3.03
C SER A 766 -16.78 59.81 3.93
N PHE A 767 -16.25 60.15 5.11
CA PHE A 767 -16.88 61.08 6.03
C PHE A 767 -16.98 62.50 5.46
N PHE A 768 -15.90 62.98 4.81
CA PHE A 768 -15.89 64.26 4.11
C PHE A 768 -16.97 64.32 3.01
N ILE A 769 -17.10 63.27 2.21
CA ILE A 769 -18.11 63.17 1.15
C ILE A 769 -19.54 63.23 1.72
N VAL A 770 -19.82 62.54 2.83
CA VAL A 770 -21.13 62.61 3.50
C VAL A 770 -21.44 64.02 3.98
N ILE A 771 -20.46 64.72 4.59
CA ILE A 771 -20.63 66.11 5.03
C ILE A 771 -20.92 67.04 3.84
N VAL A 772 -20.14 66.94 2.76
CA VAL A 772 -20.35 67.75 1.55
C VAL A 772 -21.75 67.49 0.98
N THR A 773 -22.16 66.23 0.89
CA THR A 773 -23.48 65.82 0.39
C THR A 773 -24.61 66.34 1.29
N ALA A 774 -24.48 66.22 2.61
CA ALA A 774 -25.49 66.69 3.56
C ALA A 774 -25.59 68.23 3.57
N GLY A 775 -24.45 68.92 3.59
CA GLY A 775 -24.38 70.38 3.58
C GLY A 775 -24.96 70.97 2.28
N THR A 776 -24.60 70.40 1.14
CA THR A 776 -25.15 70.81 -0.16
C THR A 776 -26.63 70.49 -0.29
N THR A 777 -27.07 69.31 0.15
CA THR A 777 -28.49 68.94 0.22
C THR A 777 -29.29 69.95 1.04
N PHE A 778 -28.82 70.29 2.25
CA PHE A 778 -29.50 71.27 3.11
C PHE A 778 -29.53 72.66 2.49
N TYR A 779 -28.40 73.12 1.94
CA TYR A 779 -28.29 74.43 1.29
C TYR A 779 -29.23 74.54 0.07
N ILE A 780 -29.16 73.57 -0.85
CA ILE A 780 -29.95 73.52 -2.08
C ILE A 780 -31.45 73.44 -1.76
N TRP A 781 -31.83 72.60 -0.79
CA TRP A 781 -33.23 72.48 -0.35
C TRP A 781 -33.77 73.82 0.17
N LYS A 782 -33.03 74.45 1.09
CA LYS A 782 -33.48 75.69 1.75
C LYS A 782 -33.58 76.87 0.79
N TRP A 783 -32.67 76.99 -0.17
CA TRP A 783 -32.54 78.19 -1.00
C TRP A 783 -33.20 78.10 -2.38
N TRP A 784 -33.29 76.91 -2.98
CA TRP A 784 -33.69 76.80 -4.39
C TRP A 784 -34.95 75.98 -4.67
N TRP A 785 -35.29 74.99 -3.84
CA TRP A 785 -36.28 73.98 -4.25
C TRP A 785 -37.37 73.69 -3.21
N ASN A 786 -38.13 74.72 -2.85
CA ASN A 786 -39.38 74.59 -2.11
C ASN A 786 -40.60 74.72 -3.05
N VAL A 787 -40.63 73.92 -4.11
CA VAL A 787 -41.74 73.90 -5.08
C VAL A 787 -42.72 72.80 -4.67
N GLU A 788 -43.98 73.17 -4.43
CA GLU A 788 -45.05 72.21 -4.18
C GLU A 788 -45.56 71.63 -5.50
N ILE A 789 -45.42 70.32 -5.67
CA ILE A 789 -45.95 69.60 -6.83
C ILE A 789 -47.35 69.08 -6.47
N PRO A 790 -48.41 69.48 -7.20
CA PRO A 790 -49.77 69.03 -6.92
C PRO A 790 -49.91 67.53 -7.19
N MET A 791 -50.72 66.84 -6.38
CA MET A 791 -51.02 65.42 -6.58
C MET A 791 -51.79 65.25 -7.89
N LEU A 792 -51.47 64.18 -8.63
CA LEU A 792 -52.23 63.78 -9.80
C LEU A 792 -53.61 63.31 -9.35
N THR A 793 -54.65 64.09 -9.67
CA THR A 793 -56.05 63.80 -9.31
C THR A 793 -56.92 63.54 -10.54
N THR A 794 -56.51 64.03 -11.71
CA THR A 794 -57.21 63.87 -12.98
C THR A 794 -56.62 62.70 -13.77
N ARG A 795 -57.44 62.11 -14.66
CA ARG A 795 -56.95 61.10 -15.59
C ARG A 795 -56.10 61.74 -16.68
N SER A 796 -54.90 61.24 -16.91
CA SER A 796 -54.00 61.71 -17.96
C SER A 796 -53.43 60.54 -18.79
N LEU A 797 -53.06 60.84 -20.03
CA LEU A 797 -52.43 59.89 -20.93
C LEU A 797 -51.02 59.57 -20.42
N ILE A 798 -50.70 58.28 -20.27
CA ILE A 798 -49.37 57.85 -19.87
C ILE A 798 -48.35 58.17 -20.97
N LYS A 799 -47.26 58.85 -20.61
CA LYS A 799 -46.16 59.19 -21.52
C LYS A 799 -44.93 58.33 -21.24
N PHE A 800 -43.95 58.38 -22.15
CA PHE A 800 -42.73 57.58 -22.03
C PHE A 800 -41.95 57.88 -20.74
N GLU A 801 -41.93 59.15 -20.34
CA GLU A 801 -41.29 59.64 -19.13
C GLU A 801 -41.93 59.04 -17.86
N ASP A 802 -43.24 58.78 -17.88
CA ASP A 802 -43.95 58.12 -16.79
C ASP A 802 -43.52 56.66 -16.64
N TYR A 803 -43.32 55.95 -17.77
CA TYR A 803 -42.75 54.60 -17.77
C TYR A 803 -41.33 54.60 -17.22
N ILE A 804 -40.49 55.57 -17.60
CA ILE A 804 -39.15 55.73 -17.02
C ILE A 804 -39.26 55.89 -15.51
N ALA A 805 -40.10 56.79 -15.00
CA ALA A 805 -40.27 57.00 -13.57
C ALA A 805 -40.71 55.73 -12.82
N MET A 806 -41.61 54.92 -13.41
CA MET A 806 -42.02 53.63 -12.83
C MET A 806 -40.88 52.60 -12.83
N VAL A 807 -40.16 52.45 -13.95
CA VAL A 807 -39.02 51.53 -14.08
C VAL A 807 -37.90 51.92 -13.11
N MET A 808 -37.69 53.22 -12.89
CA MET A 808 -36.69 53.71 -11.95
C MET A 808 -36.94 53.24 -10.51
N ILE A 809 -38.20 53.06 -10.08
CA ILE A 809 -38.51 52.48 -8.75
C ILE A 809 -37.95 51.07 -8.63
N PHE A 810 -38.09 50.25 -9.68
CA PHE A 810 -37.55 48.90 -9.72
C PHE A 810 -36.01 48.89 -9.80
N ILE A 811 -35.42 49.77 -10.61
CA ILE A 811 -33.95 49.94 -10.65
C ILE A 811 -33.42 50.31 -9.27
N TYR A 812 -34.05 51.27 -8.56
CA TYR A 812 -33.62 51.63 -7.20
C TYR A 812 -33.75 50.46 -6.23
N PHE A 813 -34.81 49.66 -6.32
CA PHE A 813 -34.95 48.46 -5.52
C PHE A 813 -33.74 47.54 -5.67
N LEU A 814 -33.34 47.23 -6.91
CA LEU A 814 -32.18 46.39 -7.17
C LEU A 814 -30.88 47.03 -6.68
N GLN A 815 -30.66 48.32 -6.97
CA GLN A 815 -29.46 49.04 -6.54
C GLN A 815 -29.26 49.05 -5.02
N TYR A 816 -30.34 49.24 -4.27
CA TYR A 816 -30.29 49.20 -2.82
C TYR A 816 -30.15 47.77 -2.30
N LEU A 817 -30.71 46.77 -2.97
CA LEU A 817 -30.55 45.38 -2.57
C LEU A 817 -29.07 44.95 -2.60
N ALA A 818 -28.33 45.22 -3.67
CA ALA A 818 -26.93 44.76 -3.75
C ALA A 818 -25.92 45.56 -2.92
N MET A 819 -26.32 46.74 -2.41
CA MET A 819 -25.49 47.46 -1.45
C MET A 819 -25.64 46.92 -0.02
N GLY A 820 -26.58 45.99 0.21
CA GLY A 820 -26.77 45.29 1.47
C GLY A 820 -25.67 44.27 1.81
N PRO A 821 -25.82 43.53 2.92
CA PRO A 821 -24.91 42.45 3.31
C PRO A 821 -24.97 41.25 2.35
N ASP A 822 -23.83 40.57 2.16
CA ASP A 822 -23.71 39.39 1.29
C ASP A 822 -24.35 38.15 1.95
N ILE A 823 -24.73 37.12 1.19
CA ILE A 823 -25.25 35.84 1.72
C ILE A 823 -24.35 34.68 1.24
N GLY A 824 -23.09 34.64 1.67
CA GLY A 824 -22.16 33.50 1.43
C GLY A 824 -22.06 33.01 -0.04
N GLU A 825 -21.96 31.69 -0.25
CA GLU A 825 -21.83 31.02 -1.56
C GLU A 825 -22.96 31.32 -2.58
N TYR A 826 -24.06 31.95 -2.15
CA TYR A 826 -25.10 32.48 -3.04
C TYR A 826 -24.57 33.60 -3.97
N ASP A 827 -23.40 34.16 -3.63
CA ASP A 827 -22.70 35.21 -4.38
C ASP A 827 -22.57 34.92 -5.87
N SER A 828 -22.31 33.68 -6.31
CA SER A 828 -22.12 33.43 -7.74
C SER A 828 -23.39 33.70 -8.57
N TYR A 829 -24.57 33.32 -8.10
CA TYR A 829 -25.81 33.51 -8.87
C TYR A 829 -26.48 34.86 -8.60
N SER A 830 -26.58 35.28 -7.33
CA SER A 830 -27.19 36.57 -6.99
C SER A 830 -26.29 37.74 -7.33
N ASN A 831 -24.97 37.64 -7.18
CA ASN A 831 -24.10 38.74 -7.58
C ASN A 831 -24.09 38.86 -9.09
N ASN A 832 -24.19 37.81 -9.87
CA ASN A 832 -24.31 37.97 -11.32
C ASN A 832 -25.59 38.75 -11.66
N LEU A 833 -26.77 38.30 -11.20
CA LEU A 833 -28.04 38.96 -11.55
C LEU A 833 -28.15 40.40 -11.01
N THR A 834 -27.70 40.64 -9.77
CA THR A 834 -27.70 41.99 -9.19
C THR A 834 -26.58 42.85 -9.76
N SER A 835 -25.38 42.33 -10.01
CA SER A 835 -24.27 43.10 -10.62
C SER A 835 -24.62 43.55 -12.04
N TYR A 836 -25.27 42.70 -12.84
CA TYR A 836 -25.76 43.08 -14.17
C TYR A 836 -26.85 44.15 -14.08
N ALA A 837 -27.80 44.00 -13.15
CA ALA A 837 -28.90 44.96 -12.99
C ALA A 837 -28.46 46.32 -12.43
N ILE A 838 -27.32 46.38 -11.73
CA ILE A 838 -26.87 47.55 -10.98
C ILE A 838 -25.69 48.22 -11.67
N ILE A 839 -25.15 47.63 -12.74
CA ILE A 839 -23.88 48.08 -13.34
C ILE A 839 -22.79 48.09 -12.25
N ASN A 840 -22.87 47.14 -11.32
CA ASN A 840 -21.90 46.96 -10.24
C ASN A 840 -20.89 45.90 -10.69
N PHE A 841 -19.91 46.29 -11.48
CA PHE A 841 -18.94 45.37 -12.07
C PHE A 841 -17.86 44.88 -11.10
N HIS A 842 -18.10 44.89 -9.79
CA HIS A 842 -17.11 44.52 -8.77
C HIS A 842 -16.41 43.18 -9.06
N TRP A 843 -17.10 42.19 -9.61
CA TRP A 843 -16.54 40.88 -9.96
C TRP A 843 -15.79 40.86 -11.31
N LEU A 844 -16.06 41.82 -12.20
CA LEU A 844 -15.37 41.97 -13.50
C LEU A 844 -14.14 42.87 -13.39
N THR A 845 -13.97 43.60 -12.30
CA THR A 845 -12.92 44.61 -12.12
C THR A 845 -11.79 44.12 -11.23
N GLN A 846 -11.09 43.07 -11.66
CA GLN A 846 -9.78 42.73 -11.09
C GLN A 846 -8.65 43.17 -12.03
N GLY A 847 -7.55 43.65 -11.45
CA GLY A 847 -6.36 44.08 -12.17
C GLY A 847 -6.62 45.24 -13.13
N LYS A 848 -6.12 45.12 -14.38
CA LYS A 848 -6.18 46.19 -15.39
C LYS A 848 -7.60 46.62 -15.78
N ILE A 849 -8.59 45.71 -15.69
CA ILE A 849 -9.97 46.01 -16.06
C ILE A 849 -10.59 47.03 -15.09
N PHE A 850 -10.20 46.98 -13.81
CA PHE A 850 -10.64 47.97 -12.82
C PHE A 850 -10.31 49.40 -13.23
N TRP A 851 -9.07 49.64 -13.70
CA TRP A 851 -8.63 50.99 -14.08
C TRP A 851 -9.34 51.52 -15.32
N ILE A 852 -9.55 50.69 -16.34
CA ILE A 852 -10.35 51.06 -17.53
C ILE A 852 -11.75 51.51 -17.11
N TYR A 853 -12.34 50.82 -16.13
CA TYR A 853 -13.67 51.17 -15.64
C TYR A 853 -13.69 52.48 -14.85
N VAL A 854 -12.68 52.74 -14.01
CA VAL A 854 -12.52 54.03 -13.32
C VAL A 854 -12.40 55.18 -14.33
N GLU A 855 -11.60 55.02 -15.37
CA GLU A 855 -11.44 56.01 -16.45
C GLU A 855 -12.75 56.25 -17.20
N LEU A 856 -13.49 55.19 -17.53
CA LEU A 856 -14.80 55.29 -18.17
C LEU A 856 -15.79 56.07 -17.30
N VAL A 857 -15.80 55.82 -15.99
CA VAL A 857 -16.65 56.55 -15.03
C VAL A 857 -16.24 58.03 -14.92
N ILE A 858 -14.94 58.33 -14.87
CA ILE A 858 -14.45 59.71 -14.88
C ILE A 858 -14.87 60.42 -16.18
N GLY A 859 -14.75 59.74 -17.33
CA GLY A 859 -15.23 60.24 -18.62
C GLY A 859 -16.74 60.50 -18.64
N ALA A 860 -17.54 59.60 -18.07
CA ALA A 860 -18.99 59.77 -17.93
C ALA A 860 -19.35 60.96 -17.02
N VAL A 861 -18.61 61.18 -15.93
CA VAL A 861 -18.76 62.37 -15.09
C VAL A 861 -18.39 63.64 -15.88
N GLY A 862 -17.30 63.63 -16.63
CA GLY A 862 -16.92 64.75 -17.51
C GLY A 862 -18.00 65.11 -18.53
N LEU A 863 -18.58 64.10 -19.19
CA LEU A 863 -19.70 64.27 -20.12
C LEU A 863 -20.95 64.82 -19.41
N TRP A 864 -21.25 64.32 -18.21
CA TRP A 864 -22.39 64.79 -17.42
C TRP A 864 -22.21 66.24 -16.95
N LEU A 865 -20.99 66.63 -16.57
CA LEU A 865 -20.64 68.02 -16.24
C LEU A 865 -20.78 68.94 -17.44
N TYR A 866 -20.36 68.48 -18.63
CA TYR A 866 -20.56 69.22 -19.88
C TYR A 866 -22.06 69.50 -20.13
N PHE A 867 -22.92 68.49 -20.01
CA PHE A 867 -24.37 68.69 -20.18
C PHE A 867 -24.97 69.60 -19.11
N SER A 868 -24.51 69.46 -17.86
CA SER A 868 -24.89 70.34 -16.75
C SER A 868 -24.56 71.80 -17.05
N ILE A 869 -23.33 72.09 -17.48
CA ILE A 869 -22.90 73.44 -17.87
C ILE A 869 -23.71 73.96 -19.06
N HIS A 870 -23.94 73.11 -20.07
CA HIS A 870 -24.75 73.45 -21.24
C HIS A 870 -26.16 73.89 -20.85
N MET A 871 -26.79 73.17 -19.91
CA MET A 871 -28.13 73.48 -19.38
C MET A 871 -28.14 74.74 -18.50
N ILE A 872 -27.18 74.92 -17.58
CA ILE A 872 -27.09 76.13 -16.74
C ILE A 872 -26.91 77.39 -17.59
N LEU A 873 -26.02 77.34 -18.58
CA LEU A 873 -25.70 78.50 -19.41
C LEU A 873 -26.74 78.76 -20.51
N ARG A 874 -27.73 77.87 -20.66
CA ARG A 874 -28.75 77.86 -21.72
C ARG A 874 -28.15 78.02 -23.11
N LEU A 875 -27.10 77.24 -23.41
CA LEU A 875 -26.39 77.32 -24.69
C LEU A 875 -27.28 76.93 -25.87
N ASP A 876 -28.31 76.11 -25.63
CA ASP A 876 -29.38 75.78 -26.58
C ASP A 876 -30.11 77.02 -27.10
N THR A 877 -30.39 77.98 -26.22
CA THR A 877 -31.07 79.23 -26.60
C THR A 877 -30.12 80.26 -27.21
N LYS A 878 -28.84 80.23 -26.84
CA LYS A 878 -27.84 81.21 -27.29
C LYS A 878 -27.18 80.86 -28.62
N PHE A 879 -27.05 79.58 -28.95
CA PHE A 879 -26.42 79.11 -30.18
C PHE A 879 -27.41 78.23 -30.95
N VAL A 880 -27.98 78.75 -32.04
CA VAL A 880 -28.97 78.05 -32.91
C VAL A 880 -28.29 77.02 -33.84
N ASN A 881 -27.10 76.54 -33.49
CA ASN A 881 -26.37 75.57 -34.31
C ASN A 881 -26.93 74.15 -34.11
N PHE A 882 -26.86 73.34 -35.18
CA PHE A 882 -27.26 71.92 -35.18
C PHE A 882 -26.74 71.13 -33.97
N PHE A 883 -25.47 71.35 -33.59
CA PHE A 883 -24.86 70.70 -32.42
C PHE A 883 -25.56 71.03 -31.09
N SER A 884 -26.07 72.25 -30.92
CA SER A 884 -26.73 72.71 -29.69
C SER A 884 -28.11 72.07 -29.52
N ALA A 885 -28.84 71.89 -30.63
CA ALA A 885 -30.11 71.18 -30.66
C ALA A 885 -29.90 69.68 -30.33
N TYR A 886 -28.89 69.05 -30.94
CA TYR A 886 -28.57 67.65 -30.69
C TYR A 886 -28.08 67.41 -29.26
N SER A 887 -27.25 68.30 -28.71
CA SER A 887 -26.79 68.20 -27.31
C SER A 887 -27.93 68.34 -26.32
N LYS A 888 -28.95 69.16 -26.61
CA LYS A 888 -30.16 69.25 -25.77
C LYS A 888 -30.93 67.94 -25.77
N THR A 889 -31.17 67.33 -26.94
CA THR A 889 -31.84 66.04 -27.03
C THR A 889 -31.06 64.94 -26.30
N LEU A 890 -29.74 64.89 -26.49
CA LEU A 890 -28.88 63.95 -25.76
C LEU A 890 -28.89 64.21 -24.26
N ALA A 891 -28.79 65.46 -23.82
CA ALA A 891 -28.88 65.81 -22.39
C ALA A 891 -30.21 65.35 -21.79
N THR A 892 -31.30 65.47 -22.55
CA THR A 892 -32.66 65.06 -22.12
C THR A 892 -32.78 63.57 -21.86
N ILE A 893 -32.07 62.75 -22.65
CA ILE A 893 -32.11 61.29 -22.53
C ILE A 893 -31.05 60.80 -21.54
N ILE A 894 -29.83 61.33 -21.62
CA ILE A 894 -28.65 60.82 -20.91
C ILE A 894 -28.58 61.36 -19.48
N MET A 895 -28.88 62.64 -19.23
CA MET A 895 -28.76 63.20 -17.87
C MET A 895 -29.66 62.50 -16.84
N PRO A 896 -30.92 62.11 -17.14
CA PRO A 896 -31.75 61.38 -16.19
C PRO A 896 -31.16 60.00 -15.89
N PHE A 897 -30.65 59.33 -16.92
CA PHE A 897 -30.02 58.02 -16.73
C PHE A 897 -28.74 58.13 -15.89
N LEU A 898 -27.79 59.00 -16.27
CA LEU A 898 -26.53 59.17 -15.53
C LEU A 898 -26.77 59.75 -14.12
N GLY A 899 -27.62 60.76 -14.04
CA GLY A 899 -27.93 61.49 -12.83
C GLY A 899 -28.78 60.66 -11.86
N ASN A 900 -29.71 59.81 -12.31
CA ASN A 900 -30.57 59.03 -11.42
C ASN A 900 -30.17 57.56 -11.32
N ALA A 901 -30.00 56.85 -12.44
CA ALA A 901 -29.64 55.43 -12.45
C ALA A 901 -28.15 55.22 -12.15
N CYS A 902 -27.24 55.92 -12.82
CA CYS A 902 -25.80 55.68 -12.64
C CYS A 902 -25.19 56.40 -11.44
N PHE A 903 -25.93 57.21 -10.68
CA PHE A 903 -25.36 57.95 -9.55
C PHE A 903 -24.72 57.05 -8.49
N LEU A 904 -25.41 55.98 -8.10
CA LEU A 904 -24.88 55.07 -7.09
C LEU A 904 -23.66 54.30 -7.62
N PRO A 905 -23.67 53.73 -8.84
CA PRO A 905 -22.49 53.16 -9.47
C PRO A 905 -21.30 54.13 -9.63
N ILE A 906 -21.53 55.35 -10.15
CA ILE A 906 -20.49 56.37 -10.36
C ILE A 906 -19.80 56.70 -9.03
N VAL A 907 -20.58 57.03 -7.99
CA VAL A 907 -20.03 57.40 -6.69
C VAL A 907 -19.32 56.20 -6.05
N SER A 908 -19.86 54.99 -6.18
CA SER A 908 -19.25 53.76 -5.66
C SER A 908 -17.88 53.48 -6.29
N VAL A 909 -17.75 53.60 -7.61
CA VAL A 909 -16.49 53.35 -8.34
C VAL A 909 -15.43 54.39 -7.98
N LEU A 910 -15.80 55.67 -7.95
CA LEU A 910 -14.86 56.73 -7.58
C LEU A 910 -14.37 56.59 -6.13
N ILE A 911 -15.23 56.12 -5.20
CA ILE A 911 -14.81 55.81 -3.82
C ILE A 911 -13.94 54.54 -3.76
N SER A 912 -14.15 53.57 -4.66
CA SER A 912 -13.41 52.30 -4.69
C SER A 912 -11.92 52.49 -4.97
N VAL A 913 -11.54 53.59 -5.64
CA VAL A 913 -10.13 53.96 -5.84
C VAL A 913 -9.39 54.11 -4.50
N PHE A 914 -10.08 54.55 -3.44
CA PHE A 914 -9.46 54.74 -2.12
C PHE A 914 -9.45 53.48 -1.24
N GLN A 915 -9.91 52.32 -1.73
CA GLN A 915 -9.92 51.05 -0.98
C GLN A 915 -8.53 50.41 -0.92
N CYS A 916 -7.72 50.97 -0.02
CA CYS A 916 -6.35 50.58 0.28
C CYS A 916 -6.22 49.85 1.61
N ASP A 917 -7.19 49.00 1.93
CA ASP A 917 -7.35 48.31 3.21
C ASP A 917 -6.48 47.05 3.35
N GLN A 918 -5.77 46.63 2.30
CA GLN A 918 -4.83 45.50 2.31
C GLN A 918 -3.38 46.00 2.13
N SER A 919 -2.42 45.35 2.80
CA SER A 919 -0.98 45.65 2.69
C SER A 919 -0.10 44.41 2.89
N ILE A 920 1.15 44.51 2.46
CA ILE A 920 2.22 43.53 2.77
C ILE A 920 3.11 43.99 3.93
N GLY A 921 2.66 44.98 4.70
CA GLY A 921 3.39 45.58 5.81
C GLY A 921 2.73 46.83 6.39
N ASP A 922 3.36 47.42 7.41
CA ASP A 922 2.82 48.53 8.20
C ASP A 922 2.82 49.90 7.48
N GLY A 923 3.52 50.00 6.35
CA GLY A 923 3.64 51.23 5.56
C GLY A 923 2.39 51.52 4.71
N LEU A 924 1.98 52.80 4.62
CA LEU A 924 0.91 53.20 3.70
C LEU A 924 1.28 52.92 2.23
N THR A 925 2.56 53.07 1.90
CA THR A 925 3.14 52.80 0.57
C THR A 925 3.34 51.31 0.27
N GLN A 926 3.12 50.46 1.28
CA GLN A 926 3.09 48.99 1.17
C GLN A 926 1.65 48.47 1.16
N SER A 927 0.66 49.35 1.31
CA SER A 927 -0.75 49.04 1.03
C SER A 927 -0.95 48.99 -0.47
N PHE A 928 -1.87 48.17 -0.95
CA PHE A 928 -2.21 48.04 -2.36
C PHE A 928 -3.72 48.17 -2.57
N VAL A 929 -4.12 48.47 -3.81
CA VAL A 929 -5.54 48.67 -4.14
C VAL A 929 -6.23 47.32 -4.09
N ARG A 930 -7.32 47.20 -3.32
CA ARG A 930 -8.02 45.92 -3.11
C ARG A 930 -8.41 45.19 -4.40
N ASN A 931 -8.75 45.94 -5.45
CA ASN A 931 -9.15 45.41 -6.74
C ASN A 931 -7.98 45.18 -7.71
N ASP A 932 -6.76 45.63 -7.36
CA ASP A 932 -5.54 45.41 -8.14
C ASP A 932 -4.31 45.39 -7.21
N CYS A 933 -3.93 44.19 -6.78
CA CYS A 933 -2.77 43.97 -5.93
C CYS A 933 -1.42 44.27 -6.60
N ASN A 934 -1.38 44.54 -7.90
CA ASN A 934 -0.16 45.00 -8.57
C ASN A 934 0.10 46.50 -8.36
N GLU A 935 -0.92 47.29 -8.01
CA GLU A 935 -0.80 48.74 -7.88
C GLU A 935 -0.79 49.14 -6.39
N PHE A 936 0.39 49.58 -5.93
CA PHE A 936 0.55 50.07 -4.56
C PHE A 936 -0.14 51.41 -4.34
N CYS A 937 -0.75 51.55 -3.17
CA CYS A 937 -1.53 52.70 -2.82
C CYS A 937 -0.72 53.99 -2.73
N TYR A 938 -1.30 55.08 -3.24
CA TYR A 938 -0.76 56.44 -3.23
C TYR A 938 0.64 56.57 -3.86
N LYS A 939 0.97 55.71 -4.83
CA LYS A 939 2.14 55.83 -5.70
C LYS A 939 1.71 56.08 -7.15
N ASN A 940 2.61 56.68 -7.92
CA ASN A 940 2.56 56.76 -9.38
C ASN A 940 1.14 56.97 -9.94
N TYR A 941 0.64 55.95 -10.65
CA TYR A 941 -0.61 56.00 -11.39
C TYR A 941 -1.83 56.09 -10.48
N HIS A 942 -1.89 55.28 -9.43
CA HIS A 942 -2.99 55.34 -8.48
C HIS A 942 -3.11 56.70 -7.78
N LEU A 943 -2.01 57.36 -7.42
CA LEU A 943 -2.06 58.71 -6.82
C LEU A 943 -2.74 59.73 -7.73
N HIS A 944 -2.44 59.71 -9.04
CA HIS A 944 -3.08 60.60 -10.01
C HIS A 944 -4.58 60.32 -10.14
N LEU A 945 -4.98 59.06 -10.25
CA LEU A 945 -6.39 58.69 -10.36
C LEU A 945 -7.17 58.95 -9.08
N ALA A 946 -6.55 58.77 -7.91
CA ALA A 946 -7.14 59.12 -6.62
C ALA A 946 -7.46 60.62 -6.54
N PHE A 947 -6.52 61.48 -6.96
CA PHE A 947 -6.75 62.93 -6.99
C PHE A 947 -7.88 63.33 -7.97
N ILE A 948 -7.87 62.79 -9.19
CA ILE A 948 -8.90 63.06 -10.19
C ILE A 948 -10.27 62.57 -9.70
N SER A 949 -10.32 61.39 -9.07
CA SER A 949 -11.57 60.82 -8.53
C SER A 949 -12.13 61.66 -7.38
N LEU A 950 -11.28 62.20 -6.50
CA LEU A 950 -11.71 63.11 -5.44
C LEU A 950 -12.28 64.40 -6.02
N ALA A 951 -11.59 65.00 -7.00
CA ALA A 951 -12.07 66.21 -7.68
C ALA A 951 -13.42 65.95 -8.38
N ALA A 952 -13.54 64.82 -9.07
CA ALA A 952 -14.78 64.39 -9.71
C ALA A 952 -15.92 64.25 -8.69
N LEU A 953 -15.70 63.61 -7.54
CA LEU A 953 -16.70 63.47 -6.48
C LEU A 953 -17.15 64.81 -5.90
N VAL A 954 -16.21 65.72 -5.60
CA VAL A 954 -16.50 67.03 -5.01
C VAL A 954 -17.30 67.93 -5.95
N ILE A 955 -17.10 67.79 -7.27
CA ILE A 955 -17.83 68.59 -8.27
C ILE A 955 -19.15 67.91 -8.67
N TYR A 956 -19.13 66.60 -8.90
CA TYR A 956 -20.28 65.83 -9.36
C TYR A 956 -21.40 65.80 -8.32
N LEU A 957 -21.10 65.54 -7.05
CA LEU A 957 -22.14 65.37 -6.01
C LEU A 957 -23.01 66.62 -5.81
N PRO A 958 -22.46 67.83 -5.58
CA PRO A 958 -23.28 69.03 -5.39
C PRO A 958 -24.13 69.35 -6.62
N LEU A 959 -23.55 69.21 -7.81
CA LEU A 959 -24.27 69.45 -9.06
C LEU A 959 -25.36 68.40 -9.26
N ALA A 960 -25.09 67.12 -9.03
CA ALA A 960 -26.08 66.07 -9.22
C ALA A 960 -27.28 66.27 -8.27
N ILE A 961 -27.03 66.64 -7.02
CA ILE A 961 -28.09 66.98 -6.04
C ILE A 961 -28.92 68.19 -6.52
N TYR A 962 -28.28 69.19 -7.15
CA TYR A 962 -28.97 70.35 -7.70
C TYR A 962 -29.80 70.02 -8.95
N PHE A 963 -29.21 69.30 -9.90
CA PHE A 963 -29.80 69.06 -11.21
C PHE A 963 -30.88 68.00 -11.23
N ARG A 964 -30.86 67.03 -10.30
CA ARG A 964 -31.90 66.00 -10.20
C ARG A 964 -33.31 66.61 -10.05
N PRO A 965 -33.60 67.45 -9.03
CA PRO A 965 -34.87 68.17 -8.94
C PRO A 965 -35.12 69.15 -10.08
N PHE A 966 -34.08 69.84 -10.57
CA PHE A 966 -34.22 70.78 -11.67
C PHE A 966 -34.76 70.09 -12.91
N TRP A 967 -34.19 68.94 -13.25
CA TRP A 967 -34.55 68.15 -14.42
C TRP A 967 -36.00 67.68 -14.35
N ASP A 968 -36.36 67.01 -13.25
CA ASP A 968 -37.70 66.43 -13.09
C ASP A 968 -38.80 67.51 -13.05
N ASN A 969 -38.47 68.72 -12.60
CA ASN A 969 -39.39 69.86 -12.67
C ASN A 969 -39.46 70.47 -14.07
N SER A 970 -38.34 70.54 -14.80
CA SER A 970 -38.27 71.09 -16.16
C SER A 970 -38.93 70.22 -17.23
N ASN A 971 -39.17 68.94 -16.91
CA ASN A 971 -39.89 68.04 -17.79
C ASN A 971 -41.41 68.26 -17.64
N ASP A 972 -41.96 69.19 -18.43
CA ASP A 972 -43.39 69.47 -18.48
C ASP A 972 -44.20 68.30 -19.05
N ASP A 973 -43.54 67.38 -19.75
CA ASP A 973 -44.21 66.25 -20.36
C ASP A 973 -44.56 65.14 -19.36
N ALA A 974 -43.76 64.90 -18.32
CA ALA A 974 -44.02 63.85 -17.35
C ALA A 974 -45.23 64.14 -16.44
N ASN A 975 -46.17 63.21 -16.35
CA ASN A 975 -47.29 63.28 -15.40
C ASN A 975 -46.85 62.88 -13.98
N ILE A 976 -45.97 61.89 -13.89
CA ILE A 976 -45.38 61.41 -12.64
C ILE A 976 -44.14 62.25 -12.34
N LYS A 977 -44.24 63.11 -11.33
CA LYS A 977 -43.15 63.96 -10.87
C LYS A 977 -42.73 63.57 -9.45
N PRO A 978 -41.45 63.23 -9.21
CA PRO A 978 -40.91 63.08 -7.87
C PRO A 978 -40.82 64.42 -7.16
N ARG A 979 -41.05 64.45 -5.84
CA ARG A 979 -40.89 65.67 -5.04
C ARG A 979 -39.41 66.00 -4.88
N SER A 980 -39.06 67.28 -5.04
CA SER A 980 -37.67 67.75 -4.92
C SER A 980 -36.99 67.34 -3.61
N LEU A 981 -37.70 67.48 -2.48
CA LEU A 981 -37.18 67.08 -1.16
C LEU A 981 -36.88 65.58 -1.08
N PHE A 982 -37.69 64.73 -1.73
CA PHE A 982 -37.46 63.29 -1.75
C PHE A 982 -36.17 62.95 -2.51
N LEU A 983 -35.96 63.53 -3.70
CA LEU A 983 -34.74 63.29 -4.50
C LEU A 983 -33.47 63.70 -3.76
N MET A 984 -33.52 64.81 -3.03
CA MET A 984 -32.38 65.30 -2.25
C MET A 984 -32.06 64.37 -1.07
N VAL A 985 -33.07 64.02 -0.25
CA VAL A 985 -32.89 63.09 0.88
C VAL A 985 -32.44 61.72 0.38
N LYS A 986 -32.97 61.27 -0.77
CA LYS A 986 -32.55 60.03 -1.42
C LYS A 986 -31.09 60.09 -1.89
N SER A 987 -30.62 61.23 -2.39
CA SER A 987 -29.20 61.41 -2.78
C SER A 987 -28.28 61.26 -1.57
N LEU A 988 -28.65 61.88 -0.45
CA LEU A 988 -27.94 61.72 0.82
C LEU A 988 -27.95 60.25 1.30
N LEU A 989 -29.11 59.59 1.23
CA LEU A 989 -29.25 58.17 1.55
C LEU A 989 -28.31 57.31 0.71
N GLN A 990 -28.28 57.53 -0.61
CA GLN A 990 -27.43 56.80 -1.56
C GLN A 990 -25.95 56.94 -1.19
N VAL A 991 -25.48 58.15 -0.87
CA VAL A 991 -24.09 58.37 -0.44
C VAL A 991 -23.80 57.66 0.88
N CYS A 992 -24.67 57.77 1.89
CA CYS A 992 -24.49 57.06 3.16
C CYS A 992 -24.41 55.55 2.99
N ILE A 993 -25.25 54.98 2.13
CA ILE A 993 -25.24 53.54 1.80
C ILE A 993 -23.93 53.12 1.16
N ILE A 994 -23.43 53.89 0.18
CA ILE A 994 -22.14 53.60 -0.48
C ILE A 994 -21.01 53.63 0.55
N VAL A 995 -21.01 54.64 1.44
CA VAL A 995 -20.00 54.72 2.50
C VAL A 995 -20.09 53.51 3.43
N LEU A 996 -21.27 53.12 3.91
CA LEU A 996 -21.45 51.93 4.73
C LEU A 996 -20.96 50.66 4.01
N ASN A 997 -21.28 50.52 2.72
CA ASN A 997 -20.87 49.39 1.88
C ASN A 997 -19.35 49.33 1.68
N LYS A 998 -18.68 50.48 1.50
CA LYS A 998 -17.23 50.52 1.25
C LYS A 998 -16.39 50.47 2.52
N THR A 999 -16.99 50.73 3.68
CA THR A 999 -16.30 50.81 4.96
C THR A 999 -16.73 49.73 5.95
N VAL A 1000 -17.97 49.78 6.44
CA VAL A 1000 -18.47 48.90 7.50
C VAL A 1000 -18.65 47.46 7.02
N LYS A 1001 -19.19 47.26 5.81
CA LYS A 1001 -19.43 45.92 5.24
C LYS A 1001 -18.18 45.05 5.18
N VAL A 1002 -17.04 45.67 4.88
CA VAL A 1002 -15.73 45.02 4.80
C VAL A 1002 -15.33 44.41 6.14
N TYR A 1003 -15.60 45.12 7.24
CA TYR A 1003 -15.21 44.69 8.57
C TYR A 1003 -16.24 43.73 9.21
N SER A 1004 -17.53 44.02 9.03
CA SER A 1004 -18.60 43.24 9.62
C SER A 1004 -19.89 43.35 8.82
N GLN A 1005 -20.27 42.25 8.18
CA GLN A 1005 -21.52 42.12 7.42
C GLN A 1005 -22.76 42.32 8.31
N SER A 1006 -22.73 41.83 9.55
CA SER A 1006 -23.84 41.98 10.50
C SER A 1006 -24.00 43.41 11.00
N LEU A 1007 -22.90 44.10 11.32
CA LEU A 1007 -22.93 45.51 11.71
C LEU A 1007 -23.40 46.40 10.56
N HIS A 1008 -22.90 46.15 9.35
CA HIS A 1008 -23.37 46.82 8.13
C HIS A 1008 -24.87 46.65 7.96
N GLY A 1009 -25.37 45.43 8.06
CA GLY A 1009 -26.80 45.12 7.98
C GLY A 1009 -27.66 45.87 9.01
N ALA A 1010 -27.22 45.93 10.27
CA ALA A 1010 -27.92 46.67 11.32
C ALA A 1010 -27.99 48.18 11.03
N CYS A 1011 -26.87 48.80 10.63
CA CYS A 1011 -26.85 50.20 10.23
C CYS A 1011 -27.73 50.46 9.00
N TYR A 1012 -27.72 49.55 8.04
CA TYR A 1012 -28.50 49.61 6.82
C TYR A 1012 -30.01 49.57 7.10
N ILE A 1013 -30.46 48.65 7.96
CA ILE A 1013 -31.87 48.54 8.39
C ILE A 1013 -32.33 49.81 9.09
N LEU A 1014 -31.51 50.37 10.00
CA LEU A 1014 -31.84 51.59 10.72
C LEU A 1014 -32.01 52.78 9.77
N LEU A 1015 -31.08 52.92 8.82
CA LEU A 1015 -31.08 53.97 7.82
C LEU A 1015 -32.29 53.86 6.86
N PHE A 1016 -32.60 52.67 6.36
CA PHE A 1016 -33.77 52.45 5.49
C PHE A 1016 -35.10 52.55 6.24
N SER A 1017 -35.16 52.16 7.51
CA SER A 1017 -36.37 52.33 8.32
C SER A 1017 -36.68 53.82 8.51
N GLY A 1018 -35.66 54.63 8.80
CA GLY A 1018 -35.80 56.09 8.86
C GLY A 1018 -36.26 56.69 7.52
N PHE A 1019 -35.68 56.23 6.41
CA PHE A 1019 -36.06 56.68 5.08
C PHE A 1019 -37.47 56.24 4.66
N LEU A 1020 -37.89 55.04 5.03
CA LEU A 1020 -39.24 54.53 4.81
C LEU A 1020 -40.28 55.38 5.56
N LEU A 1021 -40.04 55.68 6.84
CA LEU A 1021 -40.90 56.57 7.63
C LEU A 1021 -41.00 57.97 7.00
N PHE A 1022 -39.88 58.49 6.49
CA PHE A 1022 -39.86 59.73 5.74
C PHE A 1022 -40.73 59.66 4.47
N CYS A 1023 -40.61 58.58 3.68
CA CYS A 1023 -41.38 58.38 2.44
C CYS A 1023 -42.88 58.25 2.71
N ILE A 1024 -43.27 57.54 3.77
CA ILE A 1024 -44.69 57.43 4.20
C ILE A 1024 -45.26 58.82 4.52
N LYS A 1025 -44.50 59.67 5.24
CA LYS A 1025 -44.97 60.99 5.66
C LYS A 1025 -44.97 62.02 4.53
N LYS A 1026 -43.95 62.03 3.68
CA LYS A 1026 -43.74 63.08 2.67
C LYS A 1026 -44.20 62.74 1.27
N LYS A 1027 -44.53 61.46 1.00
CA LYS A 1027 -44.94 60.89 -0.30
C LYS A 1027 -43.93 61.20 -1.43
N PRO A 1028 -43.15 60.20 -1.91
CA PRO A 1028 -42.05 60.46 -2.84
C PRO A 1028 -42.46 61.06 -4.20
N TYR A 1029 -43.64 60.69 -4.72
CA TYR A 1029 -44.17 61.09 -6.01
C TYR A 1029 -45.53 61.79 -5.86
N ASN A 1030 -45.91 62.58 -6.86
CA ASN A 1030 -47.25 63.14 -6.99
C ASN A 1030 -48.32 62.10 -7.39
N TYR A 1031 -47.97 60.82 -7.58
CA TYR A 1031 -48.88 59.74 -7.96
C TYR A 1031 -48.92 58.62 -6.91
N ASP A 1032 -50.11 58.34 -6.36
CA ASP A 1032 -50.24 57.43 -5.22
C ASP A 1032 -49.85 55.97 -5.50
N ARG A 1033 -50.02 55.46 -6.73
CA ARG A 1033 -49.54 54.09 -7.06
C ARG A 1033 -48.01 53.99 -7.02
N CYS A 1034 -47.30 54.99 -7.52
CA CYS A 1034 -45.84 55.05 -7.42
C CYS A 1034 -45.38 55.18 -5.96
N ASN A 1035 -46.12 55.93 -5.13
CA ASN A 1035 -45.87 56.00 -3.70
C ASN A 1035 -46.02 54.64 -3.02
N LEU A 1036 -47.08 53.89 -3.34
CA LEU A 1036 -47.31 52.54 -2.84
C LEU A 1036 -46.16 51.61 -3.21
N TRP A 1037 -45.80 51.52 -4.50
CA TRP A 1037 -44.73 50.63 -4.95
C TRP A 1037 -43.37 51.02 -4.41
N SER A 1038 -43.10 52.31 -4.22
CA SER A 1038 -41.85 52.76 -3.58
C SER A 1038 -41.79 52.31 -2.12
N ILE A 1039 -42.88 52.47 -1.36
CA ILE A 1039 -42.98 51.99 0.02
C ILE A 1039 -42.75 50.47 0.08
N ILE A 1040 -43.38 49.71 -0.81
CA ILE A 1040 -43.23 48.24 -0.89
C ILE A 1040 -41.79 47.86 -1.21
N SER A 1041 -41.16 48.52 -2.18
CA SER A 1041 -39.75 48.30 -2.51
C SER A 1041 -38.83 48.52 -1.31
N TYR A 1042 -39.06 49.57 -0.52
CA TYR A 1042 -38.28 49.82 0.69
C TYR A 1042 -38.53 48.81 1.81
N CYS A 1043 -39.79 48.35 1.99
CA CYS A 1043 -40.09 47.24 2.90
C CYS A 1043 -39.39 45.94 2.47
N ALA A 1044 -39.37 45.66 1.17
CA ALA A 1044 -38.68 44.51 0.61
C ALA A 1044 -37.16 44.58 0.87
N ILE A 1045 -36.54 45.75 0.68
CA ILE A 1045 -35.13 45.97 1.01
C ILE A 1045 -34.85 45.71 2.50
N ILE A 1046 -35.69 46.23 3.41
CA ILE A 1046 -35.51 46.02 4.86
C ILE A 1046 -35.63 44.53 5.20
N TRP A 1047 -36.58 43.82 4.60
CA TRP A 1047 -36.76 42.39 4.77
C TRP A 1047 -35.54 41.60 4.29
N SER A 1048 -35.09 41.83 3.06
CA SER A 1048 -33.92 41.18 2.47
C SER A 1048 -32.67 41.38 3.33
N VAL A 1049 -32.42 42.62 3.74
CA VAL A 1049 -31.24 42.96 4.57
C VAL A 1049 -31.36 42.35 5.97
N SER A 1050 -32.57 42.25 6.52
CA SER A 1050 -32.81 41.56 7.80
C SER A 1050 -32.49 40.08 7.70
N LEU A 1051 -32.93 39.40 6.64
CA LEU A 1051 -32.59 38.00 6.41
C LEU A 1051 -31.09 37.80 6.17
N SER A 1052 -30.43 38.64 5.36
CA SER A 1052 -28.97 38.58 5.17
C SER A 1052 -28.21 38.77 6.49
N SER A 1053 -28.66 39.72 7.33
CA SER A 1053 -28.03 39.98 8.63
C SER A 1053 -28.22 38.81 9.60
N LEU A 1054 -29.42 38.23 9.64
CA LEU A 1054 -29.73 37.05 10.45
C LEU A 1054 -28.93 35.82 9.99
N PHE A 1055 -28.73 35.65 8.68
CA PHE A 1055 -27.87 34.60 8.14
C PHE A 1055 -26.46 34.65 8.73
N TRP A 1056 -25.85 35.85 8.85
CA TRP A 1056 -24.52 35.99 9.45
C TRP A 1056 -24.49 35.76 10.96
N ILE A 1057 -25.55 36.15 11.68
CA ILE A 1057 -25.63 36.03 13.14
C ILE A 1057 -25.92 34.60 13.59
N LEU A 1058 -26.80 33.88 12.87
CA LEU A 1058 -27.22 32.54 13.27
C LEU A 1058 -26.22 31.46 12.79
N PRO A 1059 -26.05 30.38 13.58
CA PRO A 1059 -25.15 29.27 13.22
C PRO A 1059 -25.68 28.39 12.08
N VAL A 1060 -26.96 28.53 11.68
CA VAL A 1060 -27.59 27.68 10.66
C VAL A 1060 -27.24 28.20 9.25
N LYS A 1061 -26.27 27.55 8.60
CA LYS A 1061 -25.81 27.88 7.24
C LYS A 1061 -26.45 27.00 6.15
N ILE A 1062 -27.76 26.75 6.25
CA ILE A 1062 -28.52 25.98 5.25
C ILE A 1062 -29.11 26.95 4.22
N TYR A 1063 -28.41 27.13 3.10
CA TYR A 1063 -28.71 28.16 2.09
C TYR A 1063 -30.13 28.10 1.51
N SER A 1064 -30.65 26.89 1.24
CA SER A 1064 -31.97 26.68 0.62
C SER A 1064 -33.14 27.27 1.43
N ILE A 1065 -33.03 27.25 2.77
CA ILE A 1065 -34.07 27.79 3.66
C ILE A 1065 -34.11 29.32 3.56
N TRP A 1066 -32.96 29.98 3.57
CA TRP A 1066 -32.86 31.44 3.51
C TRP A 1066 -33.40 31.99 2.18
N VAL A 1067 -33.07 31.32 1.07
CA VAL A 1067 -33.58 31.67 -0.26
C VAL A 1067 -35.10 31.47 -0.35
N ALA A 1068 -35.64 30.39 0.21
CA ALA A 1068 -37.08 30.16 0.25
C ALA A 1068 -37.81 31.26 1.04
N LEU A 1069 -37.27 31.65 2.20
CA LEU A 1069 -37.83 32.74 3.02
C LEU A 1069 -37.80 34.09 2.29
N GLU A 1070 -36.75 34.36 1.52
CA GLU A 1070 -36.62 35.56 0.70
C GLU A 1070 -37.72 35.64 -0.36
N TYR A 1071 -37.89 34.58 -1.17
CA TYR A 1071 -38.91 34.55 -2.23
C TYR A 1071 -40.34 34.56 -1.69
N ILE A 1072 -40.60 33.87 -0.57
CA ILE A 1072 -41.90 33.93 0.11
C ILE A 1072 -42.18 35.35 0.59
N GLY A 1073 -41.17 36.02 1.17
CA GLY A 1073 -41.25 37.41 1.59
C GLY A 1073 -41.63 38.34 0.43
N TRP A 1074 -40.86 38.31 -0.67
CA TRP A 1074 -41.15 39.13 -1.85
C TRP A 1074 -42.52 38.83 -2.46
N GLY A 1075 -42.88 37.55 -2.61
CA GLY A 1075 -44.18 37.13 -3.13
C GLY A 1075 -45.34 37.69 -2.28
N SER A 1076 -45.21 37.65 -0.96
CA SER A 1076 -46.21 38.20 -0.04
C SER A 1076 -46.35 39.72 -0.17
N MET A 1077 -45.24 40.45 -0.33
CA MET A 1077 -45.25 41.91 -0.48
C MET A 1077 -45.82 42.36 -1.83
N ILE A 1078 -45.51 41.64 -2.91
CA ILE A 1078 -46.08 41.90 -4.24
C ILE A 1078 -47.59 41.64 -4.23
N ALA A 1079 -48.03 40.52 -3.64
CA ALA A 1079 -49.46 40.20 -3.51
C ALA A 1079 -50.20 41.27 -2.70
N PHE A 1080 -49.61 41.71 -1.58
CA PHE A 1080 -50.13 42.82 -0.78
C PHE A 1080 -50.19 44.12 -1.60
N GLY A 1081 -49.14 44.44 -2.34
CA GLY A 1081 -49.10 45.61 -3.22
C GLY A 1081 -50.20 45.63 -4.27
N LEU A 1082 -50.38 44.51 -4.97
CA LEU A 1082 -51.43 44.37 -5.97
C LEU A 1082 -52.82 44.50 -5.35
N TYR A 1083 -53.05 43.89 -4.19
CA TYR A 1083 -54.32 44.00 -3.46
C TYR A 1083 -54.62 45.47 -3.06
N PHE A 1084 -53.67 46.18 -2.48
CA PHE A 1084 -53.84 47.58 -2.09
C PHE A 1084 -53.95 48.51 -3.30
N GLN A 1085 -53.19 48.25 -4.37
CA GLN A 1085 -53.29 48.99 -5.62
C GLN A 1085 -54.71 48.90 -6.20
N GLN A 1086 -55.29 47.69 -6.26
CA GLN A 1086 -56.63 47.48 -6.80
C GLN A 1086 -57.70 48.13 -5.92
N LYS A 1087 -57.56 48.03 -4.60
CA LYS A 1087 -58.59 48.46 -3.65
C LYS A 1087 -58.58 49.95 -3.33
N LEU A 1088 -57.41 50.55 -3.14
CA LEU A 1088 -57.29 51.91 -2.60
C LEU A 1088 -56.78 52.96 -3.60
N TYR A 1089 -56.12 52.54 -4.68
CA TYR A 1089 -55.40 53.47 -5.56
C TYR A 1089 -55.85 53.34 -7.03
N PRO A 1090 -56.83 54.14 -7.50
CA PRO A 1090 -57.34 54.05 -8.87
C PRO A 1090 -56.27 54.38 -9.92
N SER A 1091 -56.42 53.82 -11.13
CA SER A 1091 -55.54 54.16 -12.26
C SER A 1091 -55.95 55.51 -12.80
N LEU A 1092 -55.09 56.51 -12.58
CA LEU A 1092 -55.25 57.85 -13.16
C LEU A 1092 -54.52 57.96 -14.49
N LEU A 1093 -53.51 57.13 -14.70
CA LEU A 1093 -52.84 56.99 -15.98
C LEU A 1093 -53.55 55.93 -16.82
N TYR A 1094 -53.82 56.25 -18.08
CA TYR A 1094 -54.32 55.31 -19.08
C TYR A 1094 -53.45 55.40 -20.33
N SER A 1095 -53.24 54.27 -21.01
CA SER A 1095 -52.66 54.24 -22.34
C SER A 1095 -53.75 54.44 -23.38
N GLU A 1096 -53.43 55.08 -24.50
CA GLU A 1096 -54.24 54.92 -25.72
C GLU A 1096 -54.34 53.42 -26.04
N GLU A 1097 -55.51 52.97 -26.52
CA GLU A 1097 -55.64 51.61 -27.04
C GLU A 1097 -54.59 51.44 -28.14
N ALA A 1098 -53.58 50.62 -27.87
CA ALA A 1098 -52.49 50.40 -28.80
C ALA A 1098 -53.09 49.99 -30.16
N PRO A 1099 -52.64 50.57 -31.28
CA PRO A 1099 -53.01 50.05 -32.59
C PRO A 1099 -52.63 48.58 -32.60
N ASP A 1100 -53.57 47.72 -32.99
CA ASP A 1100 -53.42 46.27 -32.94
C ASP A 1100 -52.08 45.86 -33.59
N ILE A 1101 -51.11 45.49 -32.76
CA ILE A 1101 -49.75 45.14 -33.19
C ILE A 1101 -49.80 43.91 -34.11
N THR A 1102 -50.83 43.06 -34.00
CA THR A 1102 -51.04 41.97 -34.95
C THR A 1102 -51.36 42.48 -36.35
N LEU A 1103 -51.94 43.67 -36.49
CA LEU A 1103 -52.16 44.34 -37.78
C LEU A 1103 -50.83 44.81 -38.39
N PHE A 1104 -49.90 45.30 -37.57
CA PHE A 1104 -48.56 45.71 -38.01
C PHE A 1104 -47.67 44.51 -38.37
N PHE A 1105 -47.73 43.41 -37.61
CA PHE A 1105 -47.07 42.16 -37.94
C PHE A 1105 -47.69 41.46 -39.17
N ARG A 1106 -49.01 41.54 -39.37
CA ARG A 1106 -49.67 41.06 -40.59
C ARG A 1106 -49.27 41.86 -41.83
N PHE A 1107 -48.96 43.15 -41.66
CA PHE A 1107 -48.47 44.03 -42.72
C PHE A 1107 -46.99 43.79 -43.04
N SER A 1108 -46.14 43.53 -42.04
CA SER A 1108 -44.70 43.27 -42.28
C SER A 1108 -44.41 41.85 -42.77
N LEU A 1109 -45.27 40.86 -42.46
CA LEU A 1109 -45.12 39.46 -42.87
C LEU A 1109 -45.78 39.11 -44.23
N GLY A 1110 -46.18 40.10 -45.03
CA GLY A 1110 -46.53 39.88 -46.43
C GLY A 1110 -47.81 39.08 -46.70
N SER A 1111 -48.74 39.00 -45.74
CA SER A 1111 -50.08 38.52 -46.06
C SER A 1111 -50.80 39.58 -46.90
N LYS A 1112 -51.25 39.22 -48.10
CA LYS A 1112 -52.12 40.07 -48.93
C LYS A 1112 -53.46 40.24 -48.21
N VAL A 1113 -53.51 41.15 -47.24
CA VAL A 1113 -54.75 41.64 -46.67
C VAL A 1113 -55.43 42.45 -47.78
N LEU A 1114 -56.60 41.95 -48.23
CA LEU A 1114 -57.42 42.61 -49.24
C LEU A 1114 -57.73 44.03 -48.75
N ALA A 1115 -57.54 45.05 -49.59
CA ALA A 1115 -57.83 46.45 -49.25
C ALA A 1115 -59.28 46.69 -48.74
N SER A 1116 -60.18 45.73 -48.94
CA SER A 1116 -61.53 45.75 -48.38
C SER A 1116 -61.55 45.59 -46.85
N GLU A 1117 -60.66 44.80 -46.24
CA GLU A 1117 -60.63 44.60 -44.78
C GLU A 1117 -60.12 45.83 -44.03
N ILE A 1118 -59.15 46.54 -44.61
CA ILE A 1118 -58.64 47.82 -44.08
C ILE A 1118 -59.72 48.90 -44.19
N ASN A 1119 -60.49 48.94 -45.28
CA ASN A 1119 -61.59 49.88 -45.43
C ASN A 1119 -62.78 49.57 -44.51
N GLN A 1120 -63.03 48.29 -44.21
CA GLN A 1120 -64.07 47.88 -43.26
C GLN A 1120 -63.67 48.22 -41.81
N ALA A 1121 -62.44 47.91 -41.41
CA ALA A 1121 -61.91 48.29 -40.09
C ALA A 1121 -61.86 49.81 -39.90
N ASN A 1122 -61.50 50.57 -40.95
CA ASN A 1122 -61.51 52.04 -40.90
C ASN A 1122 -62.94 52.62 -40.87
N ARG A 1123 -63.92 51.99 -41.53
CA ARG A 1123 -65.34 52.36 -41.38
C ARG A 1123 -65.86 52.10 -39.97
N GLU A 1124 -65.57 50.93 -39.39
CA GLU A 1124 -65.95 50.62 -38.00
C GLU A 1124 -65.27 51.53 -36.97
N ARG A 1125 -64.01 51.93 -37.21
CA ARG A 1125 -63.31 52.95 -36.39
C ARG A 1125 -63.90 54.35 -36.56
N SER A 1126 -64.33 54.72 -37.76
CA SER A 1126 -65.00 56.00 -38.03
C SER A 1126 -66.39 56.04 -37.40
N ASP A 1127 -67.14 54.94 -37.45
CA ASP A 1127 -68.47 54.84 -36.85
C ASP A 1127 -68.41 54.82 -35.32
N ARG A 1128 -67.38 54.19 -34.71
CA ARG A 1128 -67.12 54.30 -33.26
C ARG A 1128 -66.66 55.70 -32.83
N LYS A 1129 -65.88 56.40 -33.66
CA LYS A 1129 -65.52 57.81 -33.38
C LYS A 1129 -66.74 58.73 -33.43
N ASN A 1130 -67.66 58.51 -34.37
CA ASN A 1130 -68.92 59.26 -34.45
C ASN A 1130 -69.88 58.92 -33.29
N TYR A 1131 -69.88 57.67 -32.79
CA TYR A 1131 -70.66 57.28 -31.61
C TYR A 1131 -70.10 57.83 -30.29
N MET A 1132 -68.77 58.03 -30.19
CA MET A 1132 -68.17 58.68 -29.02
C MET A 1132 -68.21 60.22 -29.09
N SER A 1133 -68.28 60.82 -30.29
CA SER A 1133 -68.43 62.27 -30.43
C SER A 1133 -69.88 62.76 -30.33
N SER A 1134 -70.90 61.89 -30.50
CA SER A 1134 -72.31 62.27 -30.30
C SER A 1134 -72.75 62.35 -28.82
N GLY A 1135 -71.85 62.05 -27.88
CA GLY A 1135 -72.11 62.10 -26.44
C GLY A 1135 -71.80 63.44 -25.75
N ASN A 1136 -71.23 64.42 -26.47
CA ASN A 1136 -70.88 65.72 -25.90
C ASN A 1136 -70.91 66.82 -26.95
N GLU A 1137 -72.12 67.26 -27.31
CA GLU A 1137 -72.29 68.51 -28.05
C GLU A 1137 -73.33 69.39 -27.36
N LYS A 1138 -72.85 70.20 -26.40
CA LYS A 1138 -73.41 71.53 -26.15
C LYS A 1138 -72.26 72.54 -26.03
N THR A 1139 -72.39 73.56 -26.88
CA THR A 1139 -71.82 74.92 -26.79
C THR A 1139 -70.34 75.17 -27.13
N LYS A 1140 -70.10 75.59 -28.39
CA LYS A 1140 -69.68 76.94 -28.84
C LYS A 1140 -68.58 76.94 -29.93
N LEU A 1141 -69.01 77.24 -31.16
CA LEU A 1141 -68.45 78.21 -32.14
C LEU A 1141 -67.25 79.06 -31.62
N LYS A 1142 -66.15 79.30 -32.37
CA LYS A 1142 -66.09 79.89 -33.72
C LYS A 1142 -64.66 79.85 -34.33
N GLU A 1143 -64.59 79.67 -35.65
CA GLU A 1143 -63.67 80.29 -36.66
C GLU A 1143 -62.14 80.27 -36.45
N ASN A 1144 -61.37 79.55 -37.28
CA ASN A 1144 -60.88 80.04 -38.58
C ASN A 1144 -60.05 79.00 -39.36
N ASN A 1145 -60.27 79.00 -40.68
CA ASN A 1145 -59.60 78.20 -41.71
C ASN A 1145 -58.15 78.65 -41.95
N GLN A 1146 -57.24 77.71 -42.21
CA GLN A 1146 -56.43 77.72 -43.43
C GLN A 1146 -55.78 76.36 -43.68
N SER A 1147 -56.13 75.78 -44.83
CA SER A 1147 -55.52 74.65 -45.48
C SER A 1147 -54.14 75.01 -46.03
N ASP A 1148 -53.15 74.14 -45.89
CA ASP A 1148 -52.11 74.00 -46.90
C ASP A 1148 -51.67 72.54 -47.06
N VAL A 1149 -51.74 72.12 -48.32
CA VAL A 1149 -51.29 70.87 -48.90
C VAL A 1149 -49.78 70.98 -49.09
N ILE A 1150 -48.98 70.05 -48.55
CA ILE A 1150 -47.60 69.87 -49.00
C ILE A 1150 -47.30 68.40 -49.25
N SER A 1151 -46.91 68.19 -50.50
CA SER A 1151 -46.45 66.99 -51.19
C SER A 1151 -45.20 66.35 -50.60
N ILE A 1152 -45.18 65.01 -50.64
CA ILE A 1152 -44.00 64.16 -50.42
C ILE A 1152 -43.13 64.18 -51.68
N SER A 1153 -41.85 64.54 -51.55
CA SER A 1153 -40.81 64.11 -52.48
C SER A 1153 -39.41 64.27 -51.87
N ASN A 1154 -38.58 63.24 -52.07
CA ASN A 1154 -37.12 63.21 -52.03
C ASN A 1154 -36.44 62.86 -50.69
N LEU A 1155 -36.03 61.59 -50.59
CA LEU A 1155 -34.81 61.18 -49.91
C LEU A 1155 -34.09 60.15 -50.81
N PRO A 1156 -32.78 60.31 -51.08
CA PRO A 1156 -32.06 59.45 -52.00
C PRO A 1156 -31.49 58.19 -51.31
N GLU A 1157 -31.35 57.18 -52.15
CA GLU A 1157 -30.63 55.93 -51.96
C GLU A 1157 -29.16 56.17 -51.59
N ASN A 1158 -28.66 55.40 -50.62
CA ASN A 1158 -27.50 54.51 -50.75
C ASN A 1158 -26.98 54.14 -49.36
N ILE A 1159 -26.86 52.84 -49.08
CA ILE A 1159 -25.64 52.20 -48.57
C ILE A 1159 -25.86 50.67 -48.61
N PHE A 1160 -24.95 50.03 -49.33
CA PHE A 1160 -24.77 48.60 -49.53
C PHE A 1160 -24.52 47.85 -48.21
N PHE A 1161 -25.11 46.66 -48.06
CA PHE A 1161 -24.55 45.57 -47.25
C PHE A 1161 -24.43 44.30 -48.09
N HIS A 1162 -23.18 43.88 -48.29
CA HIS A 1162 -22.81 42.61 -48.91
C HIS A 1162 -23.07 41.44 -47.95
N ARG A 1163 -23.73 40.39 -48.45
CA ARG A 1163 -23.64 39.01 -47.94
C ARG A 1163 -22.26 38.40 -48.31
N PRO A 1164 -21.78 37.41 -47.55
CA PRO A 1164 -22.01 36.00 -47.89
C PRO A 1164 -22.34 35.18 -46.63
N GLY A 1165 -22.87 33.97 -46.63
CA GLY A 1165 -23.05 32.95 -47.65
C GLY A 1165 -23.15 31.64 -46.87
N SER A 1166 -24.35 31.07 -46.82
CA SER A 1166 -24.63 29.73 -46.33
C SER A 1166 -24.03 28.67 -47.25
N LEU A 1167 -23.57 27.53 -46.71
CA LEU A 1167 -23.73 26.24 -47.37
C LEU A 1167 -23.65 25.09 -46.35
N PHE A 1168 -24.54 24.13 -46.57
CA PHE A 1168 -24.84 22.92 -45.83
C PHE A 1168 -24.04 21.71 -46.39
N ASN A 1169 -24.06 20.61 -45.61
CA ASN A 1169 -24.03 19.18 -45.98
C ASN A 1169 -22.73 18.35 -45.92
N GLN A 1170 -22.79 17.37 -45.00
CA GLN A 1170 -22.70 15.89 -45.14
C GLN A 1170 -21.44 15.15 -45.63
N GLU A 1171 -21.34 13.93 -45.05
CA GLU A 1171 -20.64 12.67 -45.42
C GLU A 1171 -19.38 12.36 -44.58
N GLN A 1172 -19.37 11.34 -43.69
CA GLN A 1172 -19.40 9.86 -43.81
C GLN A 1172 -18.13 9.20 -44.39
N GLU A 1173 -17.60 8.26 -43.60
CA GLU A 1173 -16.74 7.09 -43.90
C GLU A 1173 -15.30 7.26 -44.45
N ASN A 1174 -14.31 6.74 -43.70
CA ASN A 1174 -13.60 5.50 -44.06
C ASN A 1174 -12.56 5.04 -43.02
N TYR A 1175 -12.55 3.73 -42.76
CA TYR A 1175 -11.48 2.96 -42.12
C TYR A 1175 -10.31 2.71 -43.08
N PRO A 1176 -9.18 2.14 -42.59
CA PRO A 1176 -8.87 0.78 -43.04
C PRO A 1176 -8.40 -0.19 -41.93
N LEU A 1177 -8.67 -1.47 -42.22
CA LEU A 1177 -8.22 -2.71 -41.58
C LEU A 1177 -6.75 -3.06 -41.91
N GLU A 1178 -6.07 -3.77 -40.99
CA GLU A 1178 -5.58 -5.17 -41.14
C GLU A 1178 -4.92 -5.64 -39.81
N ILE A 1179 -5.46 -6.64 -39.07
CA ILE A 1179 -5.20 -8.11 -39.11
C ILE A 1179 -3.75 -8.45 -38.68
N SER A 1180 -3.47 -9.15 -37.57
CA SER A 1180 -3.68 -10.61 -37.44
C SER A 1180 -3.70 -11.17 -35.99
N SER A 1181 -4.68 -12.05 -35.73
CA SER A 1181 -4.66 -13.37 -35.02
C SER A 1181 -3.96 -13.51 -33.64
N THR A 1182 -4.52 -14.15 -32.59
CA THR A 1182 -5.36 -15.36 -32.61
C THR A 1182 -6.04 -15.61 -31.24
N ARG A 1183 -7.34 -15.95 -31.30
CA ARG A 1183 -8.15 -16.90 -30.49
C ARG A 1183 -8.37 -16.73 -28.97
N LYS A 1184 -9.63 -16.33 -28.71
CA LYS A 1184 -10.56 -16.70 -27.63
C LYS A 1184 -10.47 -18.15 -27.14
N LEU A 1185 -10.71 -18.31 -25.83
CA LEU A 1185 -11.62 -19.34 -25.30
C LEU A 1185 -12.37 -18.73 -24.11
N ILE A 1186 -13.69 -18.58 -24.29
CA ILE A 1186 -14.68 -18.36 -23.23
C ILE A 1186 -15.22 -19.74 -22.88
N GLY A 1187 -15.25 -20.07 -21.59
CA GLY A 1187 -16.00 -21.18 -21.02
C GLY A 1187 -16.62 -20.70 -19.71
N HIS A 1188 -17.94 -20.85 -19.62
CA HIS A 1188 -18.80 -20.65 -18.46
C HIS A 1188 -18.15 -20.83 -17.08
N TYR A 1189 -18.31 -19.83 -16.20
CA TYR A 1189 -18.94 -19.94 -14.87
C TYR A 1189 -19.24 -18.53 -14.32
#